data_AF-A0A418BTH6-F1
#
_entry.id   AF-A0A418BTH6-F1
#
_cell.length_a   1.000
_cell.length_b   1.000
_cell.length_c   1.000
_cell.angle_alpha   90.00
_cell.angle_beta   90.00
_cell.angle_gamma   90.00
#
_symmetry.space_group_name_H-M   'P 1'
#
loop_
_entity.id
_entity.type
_entity.pdbx_description
1 polymer ?
#
loop_
_entity_poly.entity_id
_entity_poly.type
_entity_poly.pdbx_seq_one_letter_code
_entity_poly.pdbx_strand_id
1 'polypeptide(L)'
;EPPQPARIHASVPFAAAPSVSNVDKKMKKKKKVIPPPPSSSTLPGDANTIEPAVAPPNQKPPPPLEIEAKLKPATKPRHRSNVPSAASIPTLANTTRSLVHDTLGQQLPSSPPHGGSRGGPHDDLNNAIAIPKKAKSRTDYAKKYTPEYEPHLACEDVVRGLCDGSLVSGVLRVNKHNRMDAYVTIPGLDRDLFIDGLSRQNRALDGDTVVLVVLPQTKWRTKSSSLATSTATSSPACISSDAETLAALWNPLVQPSQPPAASPSSARHEADVGSGIDRLQVHVDAVQSHLKAGQKAQPTASVVHILERADVSYVGVVRVTKQNVTLFDALDKRLPRGMRIHNMPPEYHRNPHLFATTMLCLVKLDQWAVHYKSPTGVLVQVLGPASQVDSDLLALLTTNSLLRHLEPFSPEIAASLPVAAEWTIPQSELDRRRDLRDWTVFSIDPSTARDLDDAMSIRRLPDDDTFEVGVHIADVSHFIVPGSALDVEAQARCTSVYFVNQVLPMLPRVLCEQLCSLNASVLWHMRKDGTMVADAPIWFGKTIIRSCCQLDYATAQLLLDSSTTHDIAWPQPPTGGHSKQSIATCVRQLGDIAMARRRQRFATGAVQLPRPKLSFQLDNDGNPVGMTEYPLRESNYLVEEFMLLANYLVAQQLLQHGPPCALLRSHSPPDETKWGNALSQLDKMGVHLTNQQHLTPFLAQLERERGPVVLQTVRHVLTKPMATAEYVVVEDRHLTDRHRHFALNLPYYTHFTSPIRR
;
A
#
# COMPACT_ATOMS: atom_id res chain seq x y z
N GLU A 1 17.17 -57.21 35.14
CA GLU A 1 17.62 -58.62 35.09
C GLU A 1 16.39 -59.53 35.06
N PRO A 2 16.51 -60.84 34.76
CA PRO A 2 16.81 -61.46 33.44
C PRO A 2 15.49 -61.90 32.72
N PRO A 3 15.46 -62.71 31.62
CA PRO A 3 16.55 -63.44 30.96
C PRO A 3 16.70 -63.30 29.43
N GLN A 4 17.95 -63.45 28.99
CA GLN A 4 18.38 -64.16 27.77
C GLN A 4 18.89 -65.58 28.19
N PRO A 5 19.26 -66.55 27.31
CA PRO A 5 19.72 -66.39 25.91
C PRO A 5 19.33 -67.50 24.89
N ALA A 6 19.73 -67.29 23.63
CA ALA A 6 20.15 -68.35 22.71
C ALA A 6 21.25 -67.82 21.75
N ARG A 7 22.15 -68.67 21.27
CA ARG A 7 23.24 -68.38 20.31
C ARG A 7 23.20 -69.39 19.16
N ILE A 8 23.84 -69.09 18.02
CA ILE A 8 24.86 -69.96 17.37
C ILE A 8 25.61 -69.24 16.21
N HIS A 9 26.92 -69.55 16.14
CA HIS A 9 27.99 -69.40 15.13
C HIS A 9 27.63 -69.18 13.64
N ALA A 10 28.52 -68.71 12.73
CA ALA A 10 29.85 -68.03 12.78
C ALA A 10 30.21 -67.55 11.33
N SER A 11 31.19 -66.66 11.08
CA SER A 11 32.62 -67.01 10.75
C SER A 11 33.43 -65.76 10.35
N VAL A 12 34.77 -65.83 10.36
CA VAL A 12 35.71 -64.74 9.95
C VAL A 12 36.93 -65.36 9.21
N PRO A 13 37.48 -64.73 8.17
CA PRO A 13 38.79 -64.04 8.29
C PRO A 13 38.82 -62.66 7.57
N PHE A 14 39.54 -61.59 7.97
CA PHE A 14 40.92 -61.33 8.45
C PHE A 14 41.87 -60.82 7.35
N ALA A 15 42.84 -59.96 7.74
CA ALA A 15 43.91 -59.31 6.95
C ALA A 15 43.49 -58.13 6.04
N ALA A 16 44.31 -57.10 5.80
CA ALA A 16 45.48 -56.58 6.56
C ALA A 16 45.81 -55.13 6.13
N ALA A 17 46.57 -54.40 6.95
CA ALA A 17 47.18 -53.12 6.59
C ALA A 17 48.66 -53.31 6.20
N PRO A 18 49.24 -52.37 5.42
CA PRO A 18 50.63 -51.97 5.63
C PRO A 18 50.79 -50.45 5.78
N SER A 19 51.99 -50.00 6.12
CA SER A 19 52.30 -48.62 6.50
C SER A 19 53.69 -48.16 6.04
N VAL A 20 53.97 -46.86 6.18
CA VAL A 20 55.28 -46.18 6.08
C VAL A 20 55.94 -46.10 4.69
N SER A 21 56.09 -44.88 4.16
CA SER A 21 57.39 -44.24 3.85
C SER A 21 57.24 -42.93 3.04
N ASN A 22 58.29 -42.14 2.74
CA ASN A 22 59.29 -41.43 3.56
C ASN A 22 60.08 -40.45 2.63
N VAL A 23 60.93 -39.55 3.18
CA VAL A 23 62.00 -38.78 2.46
C VAL A 23 61.60 -37.65 1.48
N ASP A 24 61.39 -36.44 2.02
CA ASP A 24 62.33 -35.28 2.05
C ASP A 24 63.23 -34.88 0.82
N LYS A 25 63.60 -33.57 0.79
CA LYS A 25 64.78 -32.87 0.21
C LYS A 25 64.77 -32.15 -1.17
N LYS A 26 65.21 -30.87 -1.07
CA LYS A 26 65.99 -30.00 -2.01
C LYS A 26 65.25 -29.19 -3.11
N MET A 27 65.70 -27.98 -3.53
CA MET A 27 66.44 -26.87 -2.85
C MET A 27 66.66 -25.64 -3.79
N LYS A 28 67.05 -24.48 -3.21
CA LYS A 28 67.68 -23.25 -3.83
C LYS A 28 66.76 -22.20 -4.50
N LYS A 29 67.10 -20.89 -4.55
CA LYS A 29 67.79 -19.94 -3.63
C LYS A 29 67.95 -18.51 -4.25
N LYS A 30 67.65 -17.44 -3.49
CA LYS A 30 68.26 -16.06 -3.44
C LYS A 30 67.36 -15.22 -2.48
N LYS A 31 67.80 -14.62 -1.35
CA LYS A 31 68.73 -13.46 -1.10
C LYS A 31 68.26 -12.17 -1.80
N LYS A 32 68.17 -10.97 -1.19
CA LYS A 32 68.65 -10.33 0.10
C LYS A 32 67.44 -9.57 0.76
N VAL A 33 67.42 -8.79 1.86
CA VAL A 33 68.37 -8.21 2.85
C VAL A 33 67.64 -7.90 4.21
N ILE A 34 68.32 -7.24 5.18
CA ILE A 34 67.95 -6.89 6.57
C ILE A 34 68.56 -5.46 6.84
N PRO A 35 67.95 -4.46 7.56
CA PRO A 35 67.82 -4.48 9.04
C PRO A 35 66.68 -3.67 9.75
N PRO A 36 66.38 -4.00 11.03
CA PRO A 36 65.73 -3.15 12.08
C PRO A 36 66.72 -2.86 13.25
N PRO A 37 66.31 -2.54 14.50
CA PRO A 37 65.42 -1.49 15.06
C PRO A 37 66.20 -0.56 16.05
N PRO A 38 65.50 0.18 16.95
CA PRO A 38 65.73 0.00 18.41
C PRO A 38 64.43 -0.05 19.25
N SER A 39 64.52 -0.23 20.59
CA SER A 39 63.35 -0.40 21.48
C SER A 39 63.62 -0.18 22.99
N SER A 40 62.65 0.41 23.71
CA SER A 40 62.60 0.60 25.19
C SER A 40 61.12 0.65 25.64
N SER A 41 60.58 -0.22 26.52
CA SER A 41 60.73 -0.37 28.00
C SER A 41 59.89 0.65 28.82
N THR A 42 59.18 0.34 29.92
CA THR A 42 59.09 -0.88 30.79
C THR A 42 57.82 -0.87 31.68
N LEU A 43 57.47 -2.00 32.30
CA LEU A 43 56.55 -2.17 33.47
C LEU A 43 57.33 -2.91 34.59
N PRO A 44 57.06 -2.71 35.91
CA PRO A 44 55.90 -3.25 36.68
C PRO A 44 55.37 -2.26 37.78
N GLY A 45 54.45 -2.56 38.72
CA GLY A 45 53.59 -3.72 39.00
C GLY A 45 52.79 -3.58 40.33
N ASP A 46 51.90 -4.55 40.58
CA ASP A 46 51.31 -5.05 41.85
C ASP A 46 50.60 -4.14 42.92
N ALA A 47 49.26 -4.32 42.98
CA ALA A 47 48.48 -4.86 44.11
C ALA A 47 47.97 -4.00 45.33
N ASN A 48 46.63 -4.07 45.51
CA ASN A 48 45.87 -4.49 46.73
C ASN A 48 45.17 -3.49 47.72
N THR A 49 43.98 -3.92 48.19
CA THR A 49 43.31 -3.65 49.51
C THR A 49 42.39 -2.42 49.80
N ILE A 50 41.06 -2.69 49.85
CA ILE A 50 40.02 -2.33 50.87
C ILE A 50 39.57 -0.87 51.20
N GLU A 51 38.29 -0.59 50.82
CA GLU A 51 37.21 0.15 51.52
C GLU A 51 37.40 1.63 52.02
N PRO A 52 36.48 2.26 52.81
CA PRO A 52 35.42 3.09 52.21
C PRO A 52 35.23 4.51 52.81
N ALA A 53 34.75 5.49 52.02
CA ALA A 53 34.40 6.83 52.55
C ALA A 53 33.28 7.58 51.80
N VAL A 54 32.16 7.81 52.51
CA VAL A 54 31.41 9.09 52.67
C VAL A 54 31.20 10.02 51.45
N ALA A 55 29.94 10.20 51.04
CA ALA A 55 29.45 11.36 50.27
C ALA A 55 29.19 12.57 51.20
N PRO A 56 29.36 13.84 50.77
CA PRO A 56 28.34 14.56 49.96
C PRO A 56 28.96 15.69 49.06
N PRO A 57 28.25 16.76 48.59
CA PRO A 57 26.83 16.95 48.23
C PRO A 57 26.62 17.41 46.75
N ASN A 58 25.36 17.64 46.36
CA ASN A 58 24.97 18.25 45.07
C ASN A 58 25.67 19.59 44.72
N GLN A 59 26.06 19.75 43.45
CA GLN A 59 26.19 21.06 42.78
C GLN A 59 25.55 21.02 41.38
N LYS A 60 25.06 22.18 40.90
CA LYS A 60 24.36 22.30 39.60
C LYS A 60 25.33 22.28 38.41
N PRO A 61 24.93 21.76 37.24
CA PRO A 61 25.67 21.99 35.99
C PRO A 61 25.61 23.46 35.56
N PRO A 62 26.64 23.98 34.85
CA PRO A 62 26.66 25.34 34.30
C PRO A 62 25.80 25.47 33.03
N PRO A 63 25.39 26.69 32.65
CA PRO A 63 24.67 26.94 31.40
C PRO A 63 25.57 26.82 30.16
N PRO A 64 25.01 26.51 28.97
CA PRO A 64 25.76 26.45 27.72
C PRO A 64 26.17 27.85 27.21
N LEU A 65 27.26 27.89 26.44
CA LEU A 65 27.81 29.11 25.85
C LEU A 65 27.09 29.46 24.54
N GLU A 66 26.62 30.71 24.41
CA GLU A 66 26.21 31.29 23.13
C GLU A 66 27.44 31.75 22.31
N ILE A 67 27.38 31.60 20.99
CA ILE A 67 28.37 32.15 20.05
C ILE A 67 27.68 33.18 19.17
N GLU A 68 28.01 34.47 19.36
CA GLU A 68 27.55 35.54 18.48
C GLU A 68 28.15 35.42 17.07
N ALA A 69 27.30 35.47 16.04
CA ALA A 69 27.69 35.84 14.68
C ALA A 69 26.85 37.06 14.22
N LYS A 70 27.53 38.16 13.88
CA LYS A 70 26.90 39.49 13.74
C LYS A 70 26.35 39.75 12.35
N LEU A 71 25.13 40.28 12.28
CA LEU A 71 24.58 41.04 11.13
C LEU A 71 23.74 42.22 11.64
N LYS A 72 23.79 43.36 10.94
CA LYS A 72 23.24 44.66 11.41
C LYS A 72 21.90 45.05 10.73
N PRO A 73 21.11 46.00 11.30
CA PRO A 73 19.65 46.01 11.12
C PRO A 73 19.06 47.20 10.32
N ALA A 74 17.86 46.98 9.76
CA ALA A 74 16.87 47.97 9.30
C ALA A 74 15.59 47.20 8.88
N THR A 75 14.33 47.61 9.09
CA THR A 75 13.68 48.70 9.86
C THR A 75 12.38 48.19 10.52
N LYS A 76 11.76 48.97 11.43
CA LYS A 76 10.36 48.79 11.86
C LYS A 76 9.49 49.95 11.37
N PRO A 77 8.19 49.70 11.14
CA PRO A 77 7.16 50.59 11.68
C PRO A 77 6.25 49.89 12.71
N ARG A 78 5.37 50.68 13.35
CA ARG A 78 4.49 50.27 14.46
C ARG A 78 3.07 49.95 13.96
N HIS A 79 2.34 49.02 14.59
CA HIS A 79 1.31 49.38 15.59
C HIS A 79 0.46 48.20 16.13
N ARG A 80 0.04 48.35 17.40
CA ARG A 80 -1.19 47.85 18.06
C ARG A 80 -1.62 46.39 17.84
N SER A 81 -1.32 45.56 18.84
CA SER A 81 -2.06 44.33 19.15
C SER A 81 -2.96 44.54 20.38
N ASN A 82 -4.26 44.81 20.17
CA ASN A 82 -5.28 44.56 21.19
C ASN A 82 -5.94 43.22 20.84
N VAL A 83 -5.74 42.20 21.67
CA VAL A 83 -6.36 40.87 21.50
C VAL A 83 -7.14 40.57 22.78
N PRO A 84 -8.48 40.43 22.72
CA PRO A 84 -9.25 39.87 23.83
C PRO A 84 -8.93 38.39 24.00
N SER A 85 -8.95 37.90 25.24
CA SER A 85 -8.81 36.47 25.51
C SER A 85 -9.95 35.67 24.83
N ALA A 86 -9.58 34.63 24.07
CA ALA A 86 -10.53 33.65 23.56
C ALA A 86 -10.64 32.50 24.58
N ALA A 87 -11.87 32.16 24.98
CA ALA A 87 -12.11 31.08 25.93
C ALA A 87 -11.86 29.69 25.32
N SER A 88 -11.53 28.72 26.18
CA SER A 88 -11.25 27.34 25.80
C SER A 88 -12.42 26.68 25.03
N ILE A 89 -12.11 26.06 23.90
CA ILE A 89 -13.05 25.22 23.14
C ILE A 89 -12.84 23.76 23.58
N PRO A 90 -13.90 23.00 23.92
CA PRO A 90 -13.76 21.61 24.35
C PRO A 90 -13.49 20.65 23.18
N THR A 91 -12.79 19.56 23.48
CA THR A 91 -12.37 18.50 22.55
C THR A 91 -13.55 17.90 21.76
N LEU A 92 -13.36 17.61 20.46
CA LEU A 92 -14.35 16.92 19.64
C LEU A 92 -14.54 15.47 20.10
N ALA A 93 -15.61 15.21 20.86
CA ALA A 93 -16.06 13.86 21.19
C ALA A 93 -17.60 13.70 21.28
N ASN A 94 -18.39 14.79 21.24
CA ASN A 94 -19.80 14.77 21.67
C ASN A 94 -20.81 15.51 20.74
N THR A 95 -20.45 15.85 19.50
CA THR A 95 -21.30 16.69 18.62
C THR A 95 -21.84 15.98 17.38
N THR A 96 -22.31 14.74 17.54
CA THR A 96 -22.98 13.92 16.50
C THR A 96 -24.27 13.27 17.01
N ARG A 97 -25.05 13.99 17.84
CA ARG A 97 -26.30 13.46 18.43
C ARG A 97 -27.49 14.43 18.41
N SER A 98 -27.84 14.92 17.22
CA SER A 98 -29.18 15.43 16.90
C SER A 98 -29.40 15.42 15.36
N LEU A 99 -30.65 15.57 14.92
CA LEU A 99 -31.08 15.70 13.52
C LEU A 99 -31.04 14.43 12.62
N VAL A 100 -31.32 13.24 13.15
CA VAL A 100 -31.83 12.11 12.35
C VAL A 100 -32.98 11.40 13.08
N HIS A 101 -34.14 12.06 13.19
CA HIS A 101 -35.45 11.44 13.42
C HIS A 101 -36.55 12.46 13.06
N ASP A 102 -37.41 12.07 12.10
CA ASP A 102 -38.74 12.61 11.74
C ASP A 102 -38.93 12.89 10.24
N THR A 103 -39.08 11.82 9.45
CA THR A 103 -40.00 11.80 8.30
C THR A 103 -40.23 10.36 7.80
N LEU A 104 -41.27 9.69 8.30
CA LEU A 104 -41.82 8.47 7.69
C LEU A 104 -43.35 8.51 7.75
N GLY A 105 -43.99 8.26 6.61
CA GLY A 105 -45.44 8.07 6.51
C GLY A 105 -46.24 9.25 5.94
N GLN A 106 -46.33 9.31 4.61
CA GLN A 106 -47.64 9.32 3.95
C GLN A 106 -47.53 8.82 2.49
N GLN A 107 -48.62 8.24 1.99
CA GLN A 107 -48.66 7.51 0.72
C GLN A 107 -49.05 8.43 -0.45
N LEU A 108 -48.53 8.14 -1.65
CA LEU A 108 -48.96 8.76 -2.91
C LEU A 108 -50.27 8.13 -3.41
N PRO A 109 -51.33 8.92 -3.69
CA PRO A 109 -52.46 8.48 -4.50
C PRO A 109 -52.15 8.56 -6.01
N SER A 110 -52.76 7.67 -6.78
CA SER A 110 -52.57 7.56 -8.24
C SER A 110 -53.41 8.54 -9.08
N SER A 111 -52.91 8.89 -10.27
CA SER A 111 -53.60 9.74 -11.27
C SER A 111 -54.79 9.06 -11.97
N PRO A 112 -55.90 9.79 -12.20
CA PRO A 112 -56.91 9.47 -13.23
C PRO A 112 -56.70 10.24 -14.56
N PRO A 113 -57.40 9.89 -15.66
CA PRO A 113 -57.00 10.26 -17.03
C PRO A 113 -57.81 11.39 -17.71
N HIS A 114 -57.48 11.66 -18.99
CA HIS A 114 -58.09 12.64 -19.89
C HIS A 114 -59.62 12.58 -20.04
N GLY A 115 -60.26 13.74 -20.27
CA GLY A 115 -61.55 13.82 -20.94
C GLY A 115 -62.09 15.25 -21.12
N GLY A 116 -62.88 15.47 -22.18
CA GLY A 116 -63.90 16.53 -22.23
C GLY A 116 -63.50 17.93 -22.73
N SER A 117 -63.95 18.29 -23.94
CA SER A 117 -64.02 19.68 -24.41
C SER A 117 -65.40 20.28 -24.09
N ARG A 118 -65.46 21.58 -23.73
CA ARG A 118 -66.38 22.63 -24.26
C ARG A 118 -66.46 23.89 -23.38
N GLY A 119 -66.73 25.03 -24.02
CA GLY A 119 -67.44 26.16 -23.40
C GLY A 119 -66.61 27.39 -23.01
N GLY A 120 -66.82 28.50 -23.72
CA GLY A 120 -66.85 29.85 -23.10
C GLY A 120 -68.27 30.16 -22.59
N PRO A 121 -68.66 31.43 -22.30
CA PRO A 121 -68.15 32.66 -22.95
C PRO A 121 -67.90 33.87 -22.00
N HIS A 122 -67.50 35.02 -22.58
CA HIS A 122 -67.88 36.43 -22.25
C HIS A 122 -67.91 36.91 -20.77
N ASP A 123 -67.26 38.00 -20.33
CA ASP A 123 -67.23 39.38 -20.84
C ASP A 123 -65.91 40.09 -20.44
N ASP A 124 -65.27 41.02 -21.17
CA ASP A 124 -65.69 42.27 -21.86
C ASP A 124 -65.47 43.54 -21.00
N LEU A 125 -64.39 44.28 -21.30
CA LEU A 125 -64.23 45.72 -21.00
C LEU A 125 -63.05 46.28 -21.83
N ASN A 126 -63.31 47.35 -22.60
CA ASN A 126 -62.45 47.74 -23.71
C ASN A 126 -62.36 49.27 -23.89
N ASN A 127 -61.16 49.85 -23.71
CA ASN A 127 -60.73 51.18 -24.21
C ASN A 127 -59.26 51.43 -23.80
N ALA A 128 -58.43 52.21 -24.52
CA ALA A 128 -58.63 52.92 -25.79
C ALA A 128 -57.34 52.87 -26.65
N ILE A 129 -57.44 53.23 -27.93
CA ILE A 129 -56.39 53.06 -28.94
C ILE A 129 -55.58 54.35 -29.17
N ALA A 130 -54.25 54.23 -29.25
CA ALA A 130 -53.38 55.17 -29.97
C ALA A 130 -52.22 54.42 -30.64
N ILE A 131 -52.08 54.54 -31.97
CA ILE A 131 -51.05 53.86 -32.77
C ILE A 131 -50.24 54.90 -33.57
N PRO A 132 -48.90 54.80 -33.54
CA PRO A 132 -48.15 55.11 -34.74
C PRO A 132 -47.04 54.08 -35.08
N LYS A 133 -47.32 53.31 -36.15
CA LYS A 133 -46.42 53.00 -37.28
C LYS A 133 -45.21 52.06 -37.08
N LYS A 134 -45.27 50.94 -37.83
CA LYS A 134 -44.18 50.09 -38.35
C LYS A 134 -43.29 49.39 -37.31
N ALA A 135 -43.65 48.14 -37.00
CA ALA A 135 -42.71 47.16 -36.49
C ALA A 135 -41.54 46.92 -37.48
N LYS A 136 -40.31 46.90 -36.97
CA LYS A 136 -39.21 46.12 -37.58
C LYS A 136 -39.37 44.66 -37.17
N SER A 137 -38.87 43.72 -37.97
CA SER A 137 -39.00 42.29 -37.68
C SER A 137 -38.30 41.90 -36.37
N ARG A 138 -38.91 40.96 -35.63
CA ARG A 138 -38.45 40.53 -34.29
C ARG A 138 -37.32 39.48 -34.41
N THR A 139 -36.31 39.77 -35.22
CA THR A 139 -35.37 38.77 -35.77
C THR A 139 -33.92 39.26 -35.81
N ASP A 140 -33.41 39.90 -34.75
CA ASP A 140 -32.04 40.47 -34.78
C ASP A 140 -31.30 40.53 -33.41
N TYR A 141 -31.64 39.66 -32.45
CA TYR A 141 -30.90 39.55 -31.17
C TYR A 141 -30.59 38.11 -30.72
N ALA A 142 -30.43 37.19 -31.66
CA ALA A 142 -29.87 35.86 -31.39
C ALA A 142 -28.33 35.89 -31.47
N LYS A 143 -27.65 36.21 -30.37
CA LYS A 143 -26.19 35.96 -30.26
C LYS A 143 -25.95 34.46 -30.39
N LYS A 144 -25.35 34.02 -31.51
CA LYS A 144 -24.86 32.65 -31.67
C LYS A 144 -23.75 32.37 -30.65
N TYR A 145 -24.14 31.79 -29.51
CA TYR A 145 -23.19 31.15 -28.60
C TYR A 145 -22.69 29.86 -29.25
N THR A 146 -21.53 29.93 -29.90
CA THR A 146 -20.77 28.74 -30.27
C THR A 146 -20.52 27.91 -29.01
N PRO A 147 -20.79 26.59 -29.01
CA PRO A 147 -20.45 25.75 -27.88
C PRO A 147 -18.92 25.69 -27.70
N GLU A 148 -18.49 25.52 -26.45
CA GLU A 148 -17.08 25.36 -26.09
C GLU A 148 -16.62 23.89 -26.28
N TYR A 149 -17.58 22.96 -26.19
CA TYR A 149 -17.39 21.53 -26.32
C TYR A 149 -18.49 20.94 -27.21
N GLU A 150 -18.17 19.89 -27.96
CA GLU A 150 -19.16 19.18 -28.77
C GLU A 150 -20.28 18.58 -27.89
N PRO A 151 -21.55 18.55 -28.36
CA PRO A 151 -22.58 17.73 -27.76
C PRO A 151 -22.12 16.26 -27.64
N HIS A 152 -22.63 15.55 -26.62
CA HIS A 152 -22.44 14.11 -26.57
C HIS A 152 -23.41 13.42 -27.54
N LEU A 153 -23.02 12.28 -28.10
CA LEU A 153 -23.87 11.47 -28.99
C LEU A 153 -25.12 10.96 -28.23
N ALA A 154 -26.21 10.73 -28.97
CA ALA A 154 -27.40 10.08 -28.42
C ALA A 154 -27.12 8.61 -28.06
N CYS A 155 -27.81 8.08 -27.06
CA CYS A 155 -27.57 6.72 -26.56
C CYS A 155 -27.75 5.65 -27.65
N GLU A 156 -28.68 5.84 -28.59
CA GLU A 156 -28.88 4.95 -29.74
C GLU A 156 -27.66 4.90 -30.67
N ASP A 157 -27.01 6.04 -30.93
CA ASP A 157 -25.82 6.12 -31.77
C ASP A 157 -24.59 5.57 -31.05
N VAL A 158 -24.52 5.74 -29.72
CA VAL A 158 -23.49 5.15 -28.85
C VAL A 158 -23.59 3.63 -28.85
N VAL A 159 -24.78 3.08 -28.63
CA VAL A 159 -25.02 1.62 -28.68
C VAL A 159 -24.70 1.10 -30.07
N ARG A 160 -25.18 1.75 -31.14
CA ARG A 160 -24.89 1.33 -32.53
C ARG A 160 -23.40 1.31 -32.82
N GLY A 161 -22.67 2.37 -32.45
CA GLY A 161 -21.24 2.49 -32.68
C GLY A 161 -20.36 1.54 -31.85
N LEU A 162 -20.81 1.17 -30.63
CA LEU A 162 -20.17 0.12 -29.84
C LEU A 162 -20.46 -1.28 -30.43
N CYS A 163 -21.68 -1.51 -30.92
CA CYS A 163 -22.06 -2.77 -31.57
C CYS A 163 -21.45 -2.97 -32.96
N ASP A 164 -21.14 -1.91 -33.72
CA ASP A 164 -20.50 -2.01 -35.03
C ASP A 164 -18.96 -1.87 -35.01
N GLY A 165 -18.38 -1.53 -33.85
CA GLY A 165 -16.93 -1.38 -33.64
C GLY A 165 -16.35 -0.03 -34.09
N SER A 166 -17.18 0.94 -34.50
CA SER A 166 -16.72 2.30 -34.85
C SER A 166 -16.41 3.18 -33.61
N LEU A 167 -16.95 2.81 -32.45
CA LEU A 167 -16.66 3.42 -31.15
C LEU A 167 -16.05 2.40 -30.19
N VAL A 168 -15.26 2.87 -29.24
CA VAL A 168 -14.64 2.04 -28.18
C VAL A 168 -14.88 2.66 -26.80
N SER A 169 -14.94 1.85 -25.75
CA SER A 169 -15.19 2.30 -24.37
C SER A 169 -14.06 1.95 -23.41
N GLY A 170 -13.84 2.79 -22.39
CA GLY A 170 -12.90 2.49 -21.31
C GLY A 170 -12.82 3.61 -20.26
N VAL A 171 -12.06 3.37 -19.18
CA VAL A 171 -11.93 4.32 -18.06
C VAL A 171 -10.90 5.41 -18.37
N LEU A 172 -11.27 6.67 -18.17
CA LEU A 172 -10.45 7.84 -18.46
C LEU A 172 -9.41 8.14 -17.37
N ARG A 173 -8.13 8.17 -17.74
CA ARG A 173 -7.02 8.57 -16.85
C ARG A 173 -6.43 9.91 -17.31
N VAL A 174 -6.58 10.96 -16.50
CA VAL A 174 -6.10 12.32 -16.80
C VAL A 174 -4.74 12.53 -16.14
N ASN A 175 -3.78 13.09 -16.89
CA ASN A 175 -2.42 13.31 -16.38
C ASN A 175 -2.41 14.40 -15.28
N LYS A 176 -2.08 13.99 -14.04
CA LYS A 176 -2.01 14.86 -12.85
C LYS A 176 -1.01 16.02 -12.96
N HIS A 177 -0.02 15.93 -13.86
CA HIS A 177 0.93 17.00 -14.13
C HIS A 177 0.51 17.92 -15.28
N ASN A 178 -0.25 17.41 -16.25
CA ASN A 178 -0.77 18.17 -17.39
C ASN A 178 -2.18 17.69 -17.77
N ARG A 179 -3.23 18.34 -17.25
CA ARG A 179 -4.63 17.99 -17.55
C ARG A 179 -5.06 18.18 -19.02
N MET A 180 -4.16 18.58 -19.92
CA MET A 180 -4.40 18.55 -21.36
C MET A 180 -4.11 17.16 -21.96
N ASP A 181 -3.39 16.30 -21.23
CA ASP A 181 -3.11 14.93 -21.63
C ASP A 181 -4.05 13.98 -20.88
N ALA A 182 -4.81 13.16 -21.59
CA ALA A 182 -5.54 12.05 -21.00
C ALA A 182 -5.39 10.77 -21.83
N TYR A 183 -5.63 9.62 -21.19
CA TYR A 183 -5.33 8.30 -21.72
C TYR A 183 -6.47 7.33 -21.40
N VAL A 184 -6.77 6.43 -22.34
CA VAL A 184 -7.64 5.27 -22.10
C VAL A 184 -6.95 4.02 -22.61
N THR A 185 -6.87 3.00 -21.75
CA THR A 185 -6.37 1.67 -22.12
C THR A 185 -7.50 0.87 -22.72
N ILE A 186 -7.29 0.29 -23.89
CA ILE A 186 -8.24 -0.61 -24.56
C ILE A 186 -7.58 -2.01 -24.63
N PRO A 187 -8.26 -3.09 -24.18
CA PRO A 187 -7.75 -4.45 -24.34
C PRO A 187 -7.38 -4.75 -25.81
N GLY A 188 -6.24 -5.41 -26.02
CA GLY A 188 -5.74 -5.77 -27.36
C GLY A 188 -4.85 -4.72 -28.05
N LEU A 189 -4.79 -3.47 -27.56
CA LEU A 189 -3.82 -2.48 -28.04
C LEU A 189 -2.54 -2.49 -27.18
N ASP A 190 -1.37 -2.48 -27.82
CA ASP A 190 -0.07 -2.33 -27.12
C ASP A 190 0.11 -0.95 -26.45
N ARG A 191 -0.81 0.00 -26.69
CA ARG A 191 -0.69 1.40 -26.29
C ARG A 191 -2.05 2.05 -26.01
N ASP A 192 -2.07 2.86 -24.96
CA ASP A 192 -3.20 3.74 -24.64
C ASP A 192 -3.60 4.65 -25.80
N LEU A 193 -4.91 4.84 -25.99
CA LEU A 193 -5.46 5.90 -26.83
C LEU A 193 -5.20 7.26 -26.18
N PHE A 194 -4.54 8.16 -26.91
CA PHE A 194 -4.19 9.50 -26.41
C PHE A 194 -5.29 10.53 -26.72
N ILE A 195 -5.77 11.22 -25.70
CA ILE A 195 -6.79 12.25 -25.79
C ILE A 195 -6.09 13.61 -25.62
N ASP A 196 -6.04 14.34 -26.73
CA ASP A 196 -5.23 15.54 -26.94
C ASP A 196 -6.07 16.81 -26.69
N GLY A 197 -6.02 17.30 -25.45
CA GLY A 197 -6.62 18.54 -24.99
C GLY A 197 -8.08 18.43 -24.51
N LEU A 198 -8.45 19.35 -23.62
CA LEU A 198 -9.77 19.39 -22.96
C LEU A 198 -10.97 19.32 -23.93
N SER A 199 -10.84 19.90 -25.13
CA SER A 199 -11.88 19.84 -26.17
C SER A 199 -12.18 18.39 -26.59
N ARG A 200 -11.12 17.56 -26.80
CA ARG A 200 -11.27 16.13 -27.10
C ARG A 200 -11.60 15.28 -25.89
N GLN A 201 -11.24 15.73 -24.69
CA GLN A 201 -11.71 15.15 -23.42
C GLN A 201 -13.21 15.39 -23.19
N ASN A 202 -13.81 16.35 -23.89
CA ASN A 202 -15.25 16.56 -24.03
C ASN A 202 -16.04 16.47 -22.70
N ARG A 203 -15.64 17.27 -21.71
CA ARG A 203 -16.25 17.38 -20.37
C ARG A 203 -16.17 16.12 -19.49
N ALA A 204 -15.43 15.09 -19.89
CA ALA A 204 -15.12 13.94 -19.04
C ALA A 204 -14.02 14.25 -18.01
N LEU A 205 -13.98 13.48 -16.95
CA LEU A 205 -13.11 13.63 -15.78
C LEU A 205 -12.30 12.35 -15.52
N ASP A 206 -11.32 12.45 -14.64
CA ASP A 206 -10.52 11.30 -14.21
C ASP A 206 -11.40 10.28 -13.48
N GLY A 207 -11.37 9.03 -13.93
CA GLY A 207 -12.22 7.94 -13.44
C GLY A 207 -13.51 7.70 -14.24
N ASP A 208 -13.95 8.63 -15.10
CA ASP A 208 -15.18 8.44 -15.89
C ASP A 208 -15.05 7.26 -16.87
N THR A 209 -16.12 6.47 -17.01
CA THR A 209 -16.25 5.47 -18.08
C THR A 209 -16.73 6.17 -19.35
N VAL A 210 -15.85 6.32 -20.33
CA VAL A 210 -16.08 7.12 -21.55
C VAL A 210 -16.21 6.27 -22.80
N VAL A 211 -16.92 6.80 -23.80
CA VAL A 211 -16.96 6.27 -25.17
C VAL A 211 -16.22 7.22 -26.10
N LEU A 212 -15.44 6.64 -26.99
CA LEU A 212 -14.40 7.29 -27.77
C LEU A 212 -14.58 6.96 -29.26
N VAL A 213 -14.32 7.95 -30.11
CA VAL A 213 -14.00 7.70 -31.53
C VAL A 213 -12.48 7.74 -31.70
N VAL A 214 -11.91 6.69 -32.32
CA VAL A 214 -10.51 6.67 -32.73
C VAL A 214 -10.34 7.58 -33.95
N LEU A 215 -9.41 8.52 -33.88
CA LEU A 215 -9.20 9.49 -34.96
C LEU A 215 -8.38 8.88 -36.10
N PRO A 216 -8.56 9.34 -37.35
CA PRO A 216 -7.72 8.93 -38.47
C PRO A 216 -6.23 9.17 -38.22
N GLN A 217 -5.38 8.34 -38.83
CA GLN A 217 -3.91 8.35 -38.63
C GLN A 217 -3.26 9.73 -38.88
N THR A 218 -3.84 10.55 -39.76
CA THR A 218 -3.41 11.94 -40.01
C THR A 218 -3.53 12.88 -38.80
N LYS A 219 -4.24 12.47 -37.74
CA LYS A 219 -4.39 13.18 -36.46
C LYS A 219 -3.63 12.50 -35.30
N TRP A 220 -2.94 11.39 -35.55
CA TRP A 220 -2.12 10.70 -34.54
C TRP A 220 -0.89 11.53 -34.18
N ARG A 221 -0.39 11.39 -32.95
CA ARG A 221 0.73 12.21 -32.44
C ARG A 221 2.01 11.41 -32.45
N THR A 222 2.92 11.71 -33.38
CA THR A 222 4.33 11.34 -33.20
C THR A 222 4.87 12.05 -31.96
N LYS A 223 5.51 11.31 -31.05
CA LYS A 223 6.19 11.92 -29.90
C LYS A 223 7.29 12.85 -30.41
N SER A 224 7.29 14.11 -29.97
CA SER A 224 8.45 14.99 -30.12
C SER A 224 9.66 14.39 -29.40
N SER A 225 10.87 14.74 -29.84
CA SER A 225 12.08 14.01 -29.50
C SER A 225 12.58 14.24 -28.07
N SER A 226 11.92 13.61 -27.09
CA SER A 226 12.47 13.30 -25.77
C SER A 226 12.17 11.83 -25.43
N LEU A 227 13.21 11.12 -24.99
CA LEU A 227 13.25 9.64 -24.85
C LEU A 227 12.88 8.90 -26.15
N ALA A 228 13.88 8.69 -27.00
CA ALA A 228 13.79 7.69 -28.07
C ALA A 228 13.77 6.29 -27.44
N THR A 229 12.64 5.58 -27.55
CA THR A 229 12.52 4.20 -27.07
C THR A 229 13.34 3.26 -27.95
N SER A 230 14.37 2.63 -27.38
CA SER A 230 14.97 1.42 -27.93
C SER A 230 14.09 0.22 -27.59
N THR A 231 13.68 -0.54 -28.61
CA THR A 231 13.00 -1.83 -28.43
C THR A 231 14.02 -2.90 -28.07
N ALA A 232 14.46 -2.89 -26.81
CA ALA A 232 15.30 -3.93 -26.24
C ALA A 232 14.41 -4.99 -25.59
N THR A 233 14.04 -6.03 -26.36
CA THR A 233 13.31 -7.21 -25.86
C THR A 233 14.14 -7.89 -24.77
N SER A 234 13.85 -7.60 -23.51
CA SER A 234 14.67 -8.06 -22.39
C SER A 234 13.95 -7.88 -21.05
N SER A 235 13.60 -9.01 -20.45
CA SER A 235 12.89 -9.03 -19.17
C SER A 235 13.75 -8.49 -18.01
N PRO A 236 13.13 -7.84 -17.02
CA PRO A 236 13.86 -7.08 -16.00
C PRO A 236 14.47 -8.00 -14.93
N ALA A 237 15.79 -7.92 -14.81
CA ALA A 237 16.65 -8.62 -13.84
C ALA A 237 16.68 -10.16 -13.96
N CYS A 238 17.89 -10.72 -13.88
CA CYS A 238 18.07 -12.16 -13.71
C CYS A 238 17.63 -12.59 -12.31
N ILE A 239 16.53 -13.34 -12.26
CA ILE A 239 16.21 -14.25 -11.15
C ILE A 239 17.32 -15.33 -11.11
N SER A 240 17.76 -15.73 -9.91
CA SER A 240 18.78 -16.78 -9.78
C SER A 240 18.27 -18.12 -10.31
N SER A 241 19.12 -18.84 -11.05
CA SER A 241 18.86 -20.22 -11.49
C SER A 241 19.11 -21.27 -10.40
N ASP A 242 19.47 -20.85 -9.19
CA ASP A 242 19.66 -21.73 -8.03
C ASP A 242 18.32 -22.20 -7.46
N ALA A 243 17.72 -23.17 -8.17
CA ALA A 243 16.48 -23.82 -7.80
C ALA A 243 16.63 -24.73 -6.56
N GLU A 244 17.84 -25.21 -6.26
CA GLU A 244 18.10 -26.10 -5.12
C GLU A 244 18.08 -25.32 -3.81
N THR A 245 18.79 -24.19 -3.72
CA THR A 245 18.70 -23.29 -2.56
C THR A 245 17.28 -22.75 -2.40
N LEU A 246 16.59 -22.38 -3.49
CA LEU A 246 15.18 -21.95 -3.42
C LEU A 246 14.25 -23.06 -2.90
N ALA A 247 14.46 -24.31 -3.31
CA ALA A 247 13.69 -25.44 -2.81
C ALA A 247 13.95 -25.71 -1.31
N ALA A 248 15.21 -25.71 -0.87
CA ALA A 248 15.57 -25.86 0.54
C ALA A 248 15.07 -24.69 1.42
N LEU A 249 15.00 -23.48 0.85
CA LEU A 249 14.55 -22.29 1.55
C LEU A 249 13.02 -22.26 1.74
N TRP A 250 12.23 -22.76 0.78
CA TRP A 250 10.76 -22.58 0.79
C TRP A 250 9.94 -23.88 0.87
N ASN A 251 10.51 -25.04 0.55
CA ASN A 251 9.81 -26.32 0.43
C ASN A 251 8.52 -26.25 -0.44
N PRO A 252 8.64 -25.96 -1.75
CA PRO A 252 7.50 -25.73 -2.64
C PRO A 252 6.77 -27.03 -3.01
N LEU A 253 5.67 -27.31 -2.33
CA LEU A 253 4.78 -28.46 -2.57
C LEU A 253 3.73 -28.22 -3.67
N VAL A 254 3.59 -26.98 -4.13
CA VAL A 254 2.80 -26.62 -5.32
C VAL A 254 3.72 -26.04 -6.38
N GLN A 255 3.57 -26.48 -7.63
CA GLN A 255 4.28 -25.96 -8.79
C GLN A 255 3.30 -25.17 -9.69
N PRO A 256 3.71 -24.02 -10.27
CA PRO A 256 2.92 -23.36 -11.30
C PRO A 256 2.71 -24.28 -12.50
N SER A 257 1.54 -24.19 -13.14
CA SER A 257 1.31 -24.86 -14.42
C SER A 257 2.30 -24.30 -15.44
N GLN A 258 3.04 -25.16 -16.15
CA GLN A 258 3.75 -24.70 -17.33
C GLN A 258 2.72 -24.10 -18.31
N PRO A 259 3.00 -22.94 -18.94
CA PRO A 259 2.13 -22.42 -19.97
C PRO A 259 1.99 -23.47 -21.08
N PRO A 260 0.77 -23.77 -21.57
CA PRO A 260 0.58 -24.77 -22.60
C PRO A 260 1.42 -24.41 -23.82
N ALA A 261 2.28 -25.33 -24.25
CA ALA A 261 3.14 -25.14 -25.41
C ALA A 261 2.27 -24.71 -26.60
N ALA A 262 2.66 -23.63 -27.27
CA ALA A 262 1.82 -22.89 -28.22
C ALA A 262 1.30 -23.80 -29.35
N SER A 263 0.13 -24.38 -29.13
CA SER A 263 -0.48 -25.38 -30.00
C SER A 263 -1.38 -24.66 -31.00
N PRO A 264 -1.32 -24.97 -32.31
CA PRO A 264 -2.24 -24.42 -33.29
C PRO A 264 -3.69 -24.66 -32.85
N SER A 265 -4.53 -23.65 -33.07
CA SER A 265 -5.88 -23.54 -32.51
C SER A 265 -6.73 -24.81 -32.66
N SER A 266 -7.24 -25.33 -31.55
CA SER A 266 -8.46 -26.14 -31.55
C SER A 266 -9.61 -25.26 -31.05
N ALA A 267 -10.38 -24.71 -32.00
CA ALA A 267 -11.57 -23.94 -31.67
C ALA A 267 -12.61 -24.87 -31.01
N ARG A 268 -13.09 -24.49 -29.82
CA ARG A 268 -14.29 -25.08 -29.21
C ARG A 268 -15.43 -24.08 -29.35
N HIS A 269 -16.62 -24.56 -29.68
CA HIS A 269 -17.79 -23.71 -29.83
C HIS A 269 -18.26 -23.19 -28.46
N GLU A 270 -18.26 -21.88 -28.30
CA GLU A 270 -19.34 -21.21 -27.58
C GLU A 270 -20.33 -20.67 -28.62
N ALA A 271 -21.62 -20.72 -28.30
CA ALA A 271 -22.69 -20.39 -29.23
C ALA A 271 -23.42 -19.11 -28.81
N ASP A 272 -23.72 -18.28 -29.81
CA ASP A 272 -24.85 -17.34 -29.86
C ASP A 272 -24.82 -16.06 -28.98
N VAL A 273 -23.75 -15.27 -29.09
CA VAL A 273 -23.81 -13.79 -28.92
C VAL A 273 -23.04 -13.09 -30.08
N GLY A 274 -23.24 -13.56 -31.31
CA GLY A 274 -22.34 -13.28 -32.43
C GLY A 274 -22.78 -12.19 -33.42
N SER A 275 -22.27 -10.97 -33.27
CA SER A 275 -21.97 -10.09 -34.44
C SER A 275 -21.09 -8.87 -34.13
N GLY A 276 -21.20 -8.28 -32.93
CA GLY A 276 -20.52 -7.01 -32.61
C GLY A 276 -19.09 -7.15 -32.08
N ILE A 277 -18.86 -8.15 -31.22
CA ILE A 277 -17.55 -8.40 -30.59
C ILE A 277 -16.45 -8.60 -31.65
N ASP A 278 -16.78 -9.36 -32.71
CA ASP A 278 -15.90 -9.64 -33.85
C ASP A 278 -15.48 -8.35 -34.59
N ARG A 279 -16.38 -7.38 -34.75
CA ARG A 279 -16.09 -6.09 -35.41
C ARG A 279 -15.24 -5.16 -34.56
N LEU A 280 -15.49 -5.12 -33.25
CA LEU A 280 -14.64 -4.38 -32.32
C LEU A 280 -13.21 -4.96 -32.33
N GLN A 281 -13.08 -6.28 -32.32
CA GLN A 281 -11.78 -6.95 -32.42
C GLN A 281 -11.07 -6.61 -33.75
N VAL A 282 -11.78 -6.66 -34.89
CA VAL A 282 -11.25 -6.23 -36.19
C VAL A 282 -10.80 -4.76 -36.19
N HIS A 283 -11.51 -3.85 -35.51
CA HIS A 283 -11.07 -2.45 -35.38
C HIS A 283 -9.80 -2.32 -34.52
N VAL A 284 -9.76 -3.00 -33.38
CA VAL A 284 -8.58 -3.06 -32.48
C VAL A 284 -7.38 -3.64 -33.23
N ASP A 285 -7.55 -4.76 -33.94
CA ASP A 285 -6.51 -5.41 -34.74
C ASP A 285 -6.06 -4.57 -35.93
N ALA A 286 -6.94 -3.76 -36.53
CA ALA A 286 -6.56 -2.79 -37.55
C ALA A 286 -5.67 -1.68 -36.97
N VAL A 287 -6.01 -1.09 -35.82
CA VAL A 287 -5.17 -0.09 -35.13
C VAL A 287 -3.84 -0.69 -34.69
N GLN A 288 -3.87 -1.91 -34.13
CA GLN A 288 -2.73 -2.65 -33.62
C GLN A 288 -1.77 -3.12 -34.73
N SER A 289 -2.29 -3.53 -35.89
CA SER A 289 -1.50 -3.82 -37.09
C SER A 289 -0.71 -2.59 -37.57
N HIS A 290 -1.30 -1.39 -37.50
CA HIS A 290 -0.59 -0.14 -37.82
C HIS A 290 0.44 0.26 -36.76
N LEU A 291 0.24 -0.07 -35.48
CA LEU A 291 1.26 0.07 -34.45
C LEU A 291 2.49 -0.82 -34.69
N LYS A 292 2.28 -2.04 -35.19
CA LYS A 292 3.34 -2.99 -35.56
C LYS A 292 4.12 -2.57 -36.80
N ALA A 293 3.55 -1.74 -37.68
CA ALA A 293 4.19 -1.21 -38.89
C ALA A 293 5.30 -0.15 -38.66
N GLY A 294 5.98 -0.18 -37.52
CA GLY A 294 7.19 0.61 -37.23
C GLY A 294 7.01 2.11 -36.99
N GLN A 295 5.79 2.65 -37.05
CA GLN A 295 5.56 4.09 -36.88
C GLN A 295 5.64 4.51 -35.40
N LYS A 296 6.34 5.62 -35.13
CA LYS A 296 6.43 6.25 -33.79
C LYS A 296 5.19 7.09 -33.42
N ALA A 297 4.07 6.90 -34.11
CA ALA A 297 2.82 7.61 -33.88
C ALA A 297 2.04 6.99 -32.69
N GLN A 298 1.51 7.85 -31.82
CA GLN A 298 0.56 7.47 -30.78
C GLN A 298 -0.86 7.63 -31.33
N PRO A 299 -1.70 6.58 -31.29
CA PRO A 299 -3.11 6.68 -31.67
C PRO A 299 -3.83 7.74 -30.85
N THR A 300 -4.65 8.56 -31.51
CA THR A 300 -5.42 9.62 -30.85
C THR A 300 -6.91 9.36 -30.91
N ALA A 301 -7.63 9.79 -29.88
CA ALA A 301 -9.07 9.65 -29.76
C ALA A 301 -9.74 10.96 -29.32
N SER A 302 -11.07 10.99 -29.41
CA SER A 302 -11.94 12.01 -28.80
C SER A 302 -13.09 11.35 -28.07
N VAL A 303 -13.43 11.84 -26.87
CA VAL A 303 -14.63 11.44 -26.11
C VAL A 303 -15.89 11.95 -26.81
N VAL A 304 -16.80 11.04 -27.12
CA VAL A 304 -18.09 11.33 -27.78
C VAL A 304 -19.29 11.13 -26.86
N HIS A 305 -19.16 10.35 -25.79
CA HIS A 305 -20.17 10.17 -24.75
C HIS A 305 -19.51 9.74 -23.44
N ILE A 306 -20.22 9.90 -22.32
CA ILE A 306 -19.80 9.46 -20.99
C ILE A 306 -20.87 8.50 -20.48
N LEU A 307 -20.55 7.21 -20.38
CA LEU A 307 -21.51 6.18 -19.96
C LEU A 307 -21.77 6.26 -18.45
N GLU A 308 -20.72 6.53 -17.68
CA GLU A 308 -20.75 6.59 -16.23
C GLU A 308 -19.83 7.70 -15.73
N ARG A 309 -20.32 8.47 -14.77
CA ARG A 309 -19.53 9.46 -14.04
C ARG A 309 -18.95 8.82 -12.80
N ALA A 310 -17.66 9.01 -12.55
CA ALA A 310 -17.09 8.63 -11.27
C ALA A 310 -17.65 9.54 -10.15
N ASP A 311 -18.09 8.95 -9.03
CA ASP A 311 -18.60 9.72 -7.88
C ASP A 311 -17.47 10.36 -7.07
N VAL A 312 -16.81 11.34 -7.67
CA VAL A 312 -15.65 12.03 -7.10
C VAL A 312 -16.09 13.33 -6.42
N SER A 313 -15.73 13.46 -5.15
CA SER A 313 -15.83 14.72 -4.42
C SER A 313 -14.47 15.42 -4.40
N TYR A 314 -14.45 16.72 -4.71
CA TYR A 314 -13.21 17.49 -4.79
C TYR A 314 -13.00 18.34 -3.54
N VAL A 315 -11.80 18.28 -2.98
CA VAL A 315 -11.35 19.26 -1.97
C VAL A 315 -10.59 20.39 -2.65
N GLY A 316 -10.82 21.62 -2.20
CA GLY A 316 -10.26 22.82 -2.80
C GLY A 316 -10.54 24.08 -1.99
N VAL A 317 -10.16 25.22 -2.56
CA VAL A 317 -10.39 26.55 -1.96
C VAL A 317 -11.39 27.35 -2.79
N VAL A 318 -12.17 28.19 -2.10
CA VAL A 318 -13.12 29.11 -2.72
C VAL A 318 -12.43 30.44 -3.01
N ARG A 319 -12.89 31.16 -4.04
CA ARG A 319 -12.46 32.50 -4.43
C ARG A 319 -13.65 33.29 -5.00
N VAL A 320 -13.70 34.58 -4.73
CA VAL A 320 -14.74 35.50 -5.26
C VAL A 320 -14.20 36.26 -6.47
N THR A 321 -15.00 36.42 -7.54
CA THR A 321 -14.66 37.35 -8.63
C THR A 321 -15.12 38.78 -8.34
N LYS A 322 -14.64 39.76 -9.13
CA LYS A 322 -15.13 41.15 -9.12
C LYS A 322 -16.62 41.30 -9.50
N GLN A 323 -17.26 40.23 -10.00
CA GLN A 323 -18.69 40.17 -10.33
C GLN A 323 -19.50 39.38 -9.29
N ASN A 324 -18.97 39.20 -8.07
CA ASN A 324 -19.56 38.40 -6.99
C ASN A 324 -19.88 36.95 -7.39
N VAL A 325 -19.17 36.39 -8.38
CA VAL A 325 -19.29 34.97 -8.74
C VAL A 325 -18.37 34.16 -7.82
N THR A 326 -18.95 33.21 -7.08
CA THR A 326 -18.21 32.22 -6.32
C THR A 326 -17.59 31.19 -7.26
N LEU A 327 -16.27 31.04 -7.18
CA LEU A 327 -15.49 30.06 -7.93
C LEU A 327 -14.71 29.16 -6.97
N PHE A 328 -14.65 27.88 -7.29
CA PHE A 328 -13.88 26.87 -6.58
C PHE A 328 -12.71 26.38 -7.43
N ASP A 329 -11.53 26.27 -6.82
CA ASP A 329 -10.37 25.61 -7.39
C ASP A 329 -10.03 24.37 -6.55
N ALA A 330 -10.18 23.18 -7.14
CA ALA A 330 -9.73 21.93 -6.53
C ALA A 330 -8.21 21.91 -6.32
N LEU A 331 -7.76 21.19 -5.29
CA LEU A 331 -6.36 20.83 -5.10
C LEU A 331 -5.88 19.84 -6.19
N ASP A 332 -6.79 18.99 -6.68
CA ASP A 332 -6.53 18.16 -7.85
C ASP A 332 -6.55 18.99 -9.14
N LYS A 333 -5.38 19.09 -9.77
CA LYS A 333 -5.14 19.88 -10.99
C LYS A 333 -5.74 19.25 -12.25
N ARG A 334 -6.27 18.01 -12.17
CA ARG A 334 -6.99 17.31 -13.24
C ARG A 334 -8.34 17.97 -13.53
N LEU A 335 -9.04 18.44 -12.49
CA LEU A 335 -10.23 19.27 -12.66
C LEU A 335 -9.86 20.67 -13.21
N PRO A 336 -10.60 21.23 -14.18
CA PRO A 336 -10.45 22.64 -14.56
C PRO A 336 -10.74 23.59 -13.39
N ARG A 337 -9.98 24.68 -13.33
CA ARG A 337 -10.17 25.74 -12.32
C ARG A 337 -11.44 26.55 -12.55
N GLY A 338 -11.97 27.10 -11.47
CA GLY A 338 -13.17 27.95 -11.50
C GLY A 338 -14.46 27.19 -11.74
N MET A 339 -14.66 26.06 -11.06
CA MET A 339 -15.99 25.45 -10.94
C MET A 339 -16.92 26.43 -10.20
N ARG A 340 -18.12 26.71 -10.71
CA ARG A 340 -19.02 27.71 -10.13
C ARG A 340 -19.89 27.11 -9.04
N ILE A 341 -19.91 27.73 -7.86
CA ILE A 341 -20.70 27.27 -6.70
C ILE A 341 -21.87 28.21 -6.47
N HIS A 342 -23.05 27.64 -6.21
CA HIS A 342 -24.29 28.38 -6.04
C HIS A 342 -24.90 28.29 -4.61
N ASN A 343 -24.62 27.22 -3.87
CA ASN A 343 -25.23 26.92 -2.57
C ASN A 343 -24.36 27.32 -1.36
N MET A 344 -23.69 28.48 -1.41
CA MET A 344 -22.81 28.91 -0.32
C MET A 344 -23.57 29.23 0.99
N PRO A 345 -23.00 28.95 2.18
CA PRO A 345 -23.69 29.15 3.45
C PRO A 345 -23.91 30.64 3.78
N PRO A 346 -24.84 30.99 4.69
CA PRO A 346 -25.06 32.37 5.14
C PRO A 346 -23.79 33.03 5.74
N GLU A 347 -22.85 32.25 6.25
CA GLU A 347 -21.54 32.72 6.73
C GLU A 347 -20.66 33.27 5.62
N TYR A 348 -20.63 32.60 4.47
CA TYR A 348 -19.92 33.08 3.29
C TYR A 348 -20.50 34.42 2.82
N HIS A 349 -21.82 34.55 2.79
CA HIS A 349 -22.46 35.81 2.41
C HIS A 349 -22.21 36.95 3.41
N ARG A 350 -21.96 36.65 4.70
CA ARG A 350 -21.56 37.64 5.71
C ARG A 350 -20.08 38.03 5.61
N ASN A 351 -19.18 37.10 5.29
CA ASN A 351 -17.76 37.39 5.09
C ASN A 351 -17.13 36.47 4.02
N PRO A 352 -17.24 36.84 2.72
CA PRO A 352 -16.68 36.03 1.64
C PRO A 352 -15.15 35.89 1.71
N HIS A 353 -14.48 36.87 2.33
CA HIS A 353 -13.02 36.90 2.47
C HIS A 353 -12.49 35.90 3.49
N LEU A 354 -13.29 35.50 4.50
CA LEU A 354 -12.92 34.44 5.46
C LEU A 354 -12.85 33.05 4.80
N PHE A 355 -13.60 32.84 3.73
CA PHE A 355 -13.57 31.60 2.94
C PHE A 355 -12.53 31.68 1.81
N ALA A 356 -12.28 32.88 1.29
CA ALA A 356 -11.40 33.09 0.16
C ALA A 356 -9.93 32.80 0.50
N THR A 357 -9.37 31.73 -0.07
CA THR A 357 -7.97 31.27 0.13
C THR A 357 -7.67 30.63 1.50
N THR A 358 -8.45 30.90 2.54
CA THR A 358 -8.19 30.41 3.91
C THR A 358 -8.93 29.13 4.29
N MET A 359 -10.09 28.83 3.70
CA MET A 359 -10.88 27.63 4.06
C MET A 359 -10.80 26.55 2.99
N LEU A 360 -10.59 25.30 3.41
CA LEU A 360 -10.82 24.11 2.60
C LEU A 360 -12.32 23.80 2.54
N CYS A 361 -12.80 23.46 1.36
CA CYS A 361 -14.18 23.13 1.08
C CYS A 361 -14.26 21.83 0.27
N LEU A 362 -15.27 21.03 0.56
CA LEU A 362 -15.63 19.82 -0.16
C LEU A 362 -16.78 20.12 -1.12
N VAL A 363 -16.58 19.82 -2.41
CA VAL A 363 -17.55 20.11 -3.47
C VAL A 363 -17.73 18.88 -4.37
N LYS A 364 -18.98 18.47 -4.60
CA LYS A 364 -19.31 17.52 -5.67
C LYS A 364 -19.62 18.26 -6.98
N LEU A 365 -19.35 17.62 -8.11
CA LEU A 365 -19.77 18.08 -9.43
C LEU A 365 -21.29 18.18 -9.49
N ASP A 366 -21.82 19.21 -10.17
CA ASP A 366 -23.25 19.35 -10.47
C ASP A 366 -23.47 19.10 -11.97
N GLN A 367 -23.21 20.11 -12.81
CA GLN A 367 -23.44 20.02 -14.25
C GLN A 367 -22.28 20.62 -15.04
N TRP A 368 -22.12 20.15 -16.28
CA TRP A 368 -21.18 20.75 -17.24
C TRP A 368 -21.84 20.87 -18.61
N ALA A 369 -22.52 22.00 -18.82
CA ALA A 369 -23.18 22.29 -20.09
C ALA A 369 -22.17 22.71 -21.19
N VAL A 370 -22.50 22.40 -22.45
CA VAL A 370 -21.62 22.54 -23.63
C VAL A 370 -21.05 23.95 -23.87
N HIS A 371 -21.65 25.00 -23.30
CA HIS A 371 -21.25 26.40 -23.50
C HIS A 371 -20.28 26.95 -22.44
N TYR A 372 -19.88 26.16 -21.43
CA TYR A 372 -19.06 26.65 -20.31
C TYR A 372 -17.71 25.91 -20.17
N LYS A 373 -16.63 26.70 -20.04
CA LYS A 373 -15.24 26.24 -19.84
C LYS A 373 -14.98 25.51 -18.51
N SER A 374 -15.91 25.60 -17.57
CA SER A 374 -15.85 24.94 -16.26
C SER A 374 -17.26 24.52 -15.81
N PRO A 375 -17.37 23.48 -14.97
CA PRO A 375 -18.66 23.00 -14.48
C PRO A 375 -19.26 23.90 -13.38
N THR A 376 -20.50 23.62 -13.01
CA THR A 376 -21.08 23.97 -11.70
C THR A 376 -20.77 22.88 -10.67
N GLY A 377 -20.85 23.22 -9.38
CA GLY A 377 -20.70 22.27 -8.27
C GLY A 377 -21.51 22.65 -7.05
N VAL A 378 -21.83 21.64 -6.23
CA VAL A 378 -22.54 21.75 -4.96
C VAL A 378 -21.52 21.65 -3.82
N LEU A 379 -21.44 22.68 -2.99
CA LEU A 379 -20.72 22.63 -1.71
C LEU A 379 -21.40 21.58 -0.81
N VAL A 380 -20.64 20.58 -0.38
CA VAL A 380 -21.10 19.53 0.54
C VAL A 380 -20.77 19.95 1.98
N GLN A 381 -19.53 20.37 2.23
CA GLN A 381 -19.03 20.69 3.57
C GLN A 381 -17.90 21.73 3.52
N VAL A 382 -17.79 22.54 4.58
CA VAL A 382 -16.60 23.36 4.87
C VAL A 382 -15.73 22.55 5.82
N LEU A 383 -14.49 22.24 5.43
CA LEU A 383 -13.59 21.34 6.18
C LEU A 383 -12.76 22.07 7.25
N GLY A 384 -12.77 23.41 7.22
CA GLY A 384 -12.01 24.28 8.12
C GLY A 384 -10.80 24.92 7.45
N PRO A 385 -9.92 25.59 8.22
CA PRO A 385 -8.81 26.36 7.67
C PRO A 385 -7.73 25.48 7.04
N ALA A 386 -7.21 25.88 5.87
CA ALA A 386 -6.08 25.20 5.25
C ALA A 386 -4.79 25.34 6.10
N SER A 387 -3.90 24.36 6.03
CA SER A 387 -2.68 24.29 6.86
C SER A 387 -2.99 24.12 8.35
N GLN A 388 -4.08 23.44 8.69
CA GLN A 388 -4.39 22.95 10.04
C GLN A 388 -4.53 21.43 9.98
N VAL A 389 -3.95 20.73 10.97
CA VAL A 389 -3.79 19.26 10.93
C VAL A 389 -5.12 18.55 10.68
N ASP A 390 -6.18 18.91 11.42
CA ASP A 390 -7.49 18.25 11.30
C ASP A 390 -8.19 18.54 9.95
N SER A 391 -8.12 19.78 9.47
CA SER A 391 -8.72 20.17 8.18
C SER A 391 -7.99 19.56 6.99
N ASP A 392 -6.66 19.54 7.02
CA ASP A 392 -5.82 18.92 5.99
C ASP A 392 -5.93 17.37 6.03
N LEU A 393 -6.10 16.78 7.23
CA LEU A 393 -6.38 15.35 7.40
C LEU A 393 -7.76 14.97 6.87
N LEU A 394 -8.82 15.72 7.22
CA LEU A 394 -10.17 15.49 6.71
C LEU A 394 -10.23 15.66 5.18
N ALA A 395 -9.49 16.63 4.65
CA ALA A 395 -9.27 16.81 3.22
C ALA A 395 -8.59 15.60 2.56
N LEU A 396 -7.52 15.07 3.17
CA LEU A 396 -6.80 13.89 2.70
C LEU A 396 -7.72 12.66 2.72
N LEU A 397 -8.40 12.39 3.84
CA LEU A 397 -9.33 11.27 3.98
C LEU A 397 -10.43 11.32 2.91
N THR A 398 -11.03 12.49 2.70
CA THR A 398 -12.04 12.68 1.65
C THR A 398 -11.49 12.43 0.25
N THR A 399 -10.29 12.95 -0.05
CA THR A 399 -9.66 12.82 -1.37
C THR A 399 -9.24 11.38 -1.70
N ASN A 400 -9.20 10.48 -0.72
CA ASN A 400 -8.88 9.06 -0.89
C ASN A 400 -10.06 8.13 -0.54
N SER A 401 -11.28 8.67 -0.41
CA SER A 401 -12.51 7.93 -0.05
C SER A 401 -12.49 7.22 1.32
N LEU A 402 -11.67 7.69 2.26
CA LEU A 402 -11.46 7.07 3.58
C LEU A 402 -12.35 7.66 4.70
N LEU A 403 -13.38 8.45 4.38
CA LEU A 403 -14.23 9.09 5.40
C LEU A 403 -14.96 8.09 6.31
N ARG A 404 -15.34 6.90 5.81
CA ARG A 404 -15.96 5.82 6.60
C ARG A 404 -15.13 5.44 7.83
N HIS A 405 -13.80 5.56 7.77
CA HIS A 405 -12.95 5.25 8.92
C HIS A 405 -13.09 6.23 10.11
N LEU A 406 -13.63 7.43 9.88
CA LEU A 406 -14.01 8.39 10.93
C LEU A 406 -15.40 8.11 11.52
N GLU A 407 -16.25 7.36 10.81
CA GLU A 407 -17.58 7.02 11.28
C GLU A 407 -17.48 6.00 12.43
N PRO A 408 -18.19 6.20 13.55
CA PRO A 408 -18.22 5.23 14.63
C PRO A 408 -18.91 3.95 14.15
N PHE A 409 -18.41 2.80 14.60
CA PHE A 409 -19.08 1.52 14.38
C PHE A 409 -20.53 1.57 14.92
N SER A 410 -21.47 0.95 14.21
CA SER A 410 -22.89 1.05 14.53
C SER A 410 -23.22 0.47 15.92
N PRO A 411 -24.33 0.89 16.56
CA PRO A 411 -24.77 0.29 17.83
C PRO A 411 -25.02 -1.23 17.73
N GLU A 412 -25.39 -1.73 16.55
CA GLU A 412 -25.52 -3.16 16.25
C GLU A 412 -24.17 -3.87 16.30
N ILE A 413 -23.14 -3.32 15.64
CA ILE A 413 -21.77 -3.84 15.73
C ILE A 413 -21.29 -3.82 17.18
N ALA A 414 -21.50 -2.71 17.89
CA ALA A 414 -21.12 -2.58 19.29
C ALA A 414 -21.81 -3.61 20.22
N ALA A 415 -23.08 -3.94 19.95
CA ALA A 415 -23.85 -4.94 20.71
C ALA A 415 -23.52 -6.39 20.32
N SER A 416 -22.93 -6.62 19.15
CA SER A 416 -22.51 -7.96 18.69
C SER A 416 -21.20 -8.46 19.31
N LEU A 417 -20.46 -7.58 20.01
CA LEU A 417 -19.13 -7.85 20.53
C LEU A 417 -19.16 -8.21 22.03
N PRO A 418 -18.26 -9.09 22.49
CA PRO A 418 -18.17 -9.41 23.91
C PRO A 418 -17.61 -8.21 24.70
N VAL A 419 -18.16 -7.98 25.90
CA VAL A 419 -17.62 -7.02 26.87
C VAL A 419 -16.27 -7.55 27.37
N ALA A 420 -15.16 -6.91 27.00
CA ALA A 420 -13.82 -7.45 27.27
C ALA A 420 -13.50 -7.66 28.76
N ALA A 421 -14.12 -6.91 29.68
CA ALA A 421 -13.97 -7.13 31.12
C ALA A 421 -14.65 -8.42 31.63
N GLU A 422 -15.57 -8.97 30.84
CA GLU A 422 -16.33 -10.20 31.13
C GLU A 422 -15.91 -11.36 30.23
N TRP A 423 -15.14 -11.08 29.16
CA TRP A 423 -14.72 -12.09 28.19
C TRP A 423 -13.74 -13.08 28.79
N THR A 424 -14.09 -14.36 28.68
CA THR A 424 -13.24 -15.51 28.99
C THR A 424 -13.36 -16.52 27.86
N ILE A 425 -12.31 -17.33 27.64
CA ILE A 425 -12.32 -18.33 26.58
C ILE A 425 -13.35 -19.42 26.94
N PRO A 426 -14.38 -19.69 26.10
CA PRO A 426 -15.37 -20.71 26.38
C PRO A 426 -14.74 -22.11 26.48
N GLN A 427 -15.26 -22.97 27.37
CA GLN A 427 -14.75 -24.33 27.56
C GLN A 427 -14.72 -25.13 26.24
N SER A 428 -15.73 -24.97 25.38
CA SER A 428 -15.78 -25.60 24.05
C SER A 428 -14.64 -25.21 23.12
N GLU A 429 -14.02 -24.03 23.30
CA GLU A 429 -12.81 -23.63 22.58
C GLU A 429 -11.53 -24.12 23.27
N LEU A 430 -11.54 -24.29 24.61
CA LEU A 430 -10.46 -24.98 25.34
C LEU A 430 -10.36 -26.45 24.92
N ASP A 431 -11.49 -27.14 24.77
CA ASP A 431 -11.58 -28.56 24.43
C ASP A 431 -11.19 -28.84 22.95
N ARG A 432 -11.41 -27.87 22.06
CA ARG A 432 -11.28 -28.02 20.60
C ARG A 432 -9.96 -27.49 20.03
N ARG A 433 -9.31 -26.54 20.69
CA ARG A 433 -8.07 -25.92 20.23
C ARG A 433 -6.85 -26.61 20.81
N ARG A 434 -5.73 -26.55 20.09
CA ARG A 434 -4.44 -26.99 20.65
C ARG A 434 -3.95 -25.94 21.66
N ASP A 435 -3.86 -26.33 22.92
CA ASP A 435 -3.31 -25.49 23.98
C ASP A 435 -1.80 -25.33 23.84
N LEU A 436 -1.32 -24.08 23.86
CA LEU A 436 0.08 -23.67 23.84
C LEU A 436 0.38 -22.64 24.94
N ARG A 437 -0.49 -22.50 25.97
CA ARG A 437 -0.36 -21.46 27.02
C ARG A 437 0.91 -21.56 27.87
N ASP A 438 1.56 -22.73 27.91
CA ASP A 438 2.82 -22.97 28.62
C ASP A 438 4.07 -22.89 27.71
N TRP A 439 3.89 -22.53 26.44
CA TRP A 439 5.02 -22.27 25.53
C TRP A 439 5.56 -20.85 25.74
N THR A 440 6.87 -20.65 25.54
CA THR A 440 7.50 -19.33 25.55
C THR A 440 7.11 -18.58 24.25
N VAL A 441 5.93 -17.97 24.26
CA VAL A 441 5.35 -17.19 23.14
C VAL A 441 5.46 -15.69 23.45
N PHE A 442 5.89 -14.87 22.50
CA PHE A 442 6.03 -13.42 22.66
C PHE A 442 5.84 -12.68 21.33
N SER A 443 5.49 -11.39 21.38
CA SER A 443 5.44 -10.52 20.18
C SER A 443 6.64 -9.55 20.14
N ILE A 444 6.95 -9.00 18.95
CA ILE A 444 8.01 -8.00 18.76
C ILE A 444 7.50 -6.88 17.84
N ASP A 445 7.20 -5.73 18.43
CA ASP A 445 6.36 -4.69 17.83
C ASP A 445 7.02 -3.29 17.79
N PRO A 446 6.41 -2.30 17.13
CA PRO A 446 6.59 -0.90 17.50
C PRO A 446 6.15 -0.66 18.95
N SER A 447 6.88 0.15 19.71
CA SER A 447 6.51 0.51 21.10
C SER A 447 5.19 1.29 21.23
N THR A 448 4.61 1.75 20.11
CA THR A 448 3.30 2.40 20.01
C THR A 448 2.17 1.46 19.55
N ALA A 449 2.46 0.18 19.32
CA ALA A 449 1.47 -0.79 18.84
C ALA A 449 0.32 -1.00 19.83
N ARG A 450 -0.87 -1.28 19.28
CA ARG A 450 -2.12 -1.54 20.01
C ARG A 450 -2.81 -2.79 19.47
N ASP A 451 -2.75 -2.94 18.16
CA ASP A 451 -3.18 -4.01 17.28
C ASP A 451 -2.10 -5.10 17.15
N LEU A 452 -2.10 -6.05 18.10
CA LEU A 452 -1.14 -7.16 18.13
C LEU A 452 -1.64 -8.35 17.29
N ASP A 453 -1.32 -8.34 16.01
CA ASP A 453 -1.66 -9.41 15.06
C ASP A 453 -0.91 -10.73 15.31
N ASP A 454 0.38 -10.64 15.65
CA ASP A 454 1.32 -11.75 15.57
C ASP A 454 2.19 -11.93 16.81
N ALA A 455 2.47 -13.20 17.10
CA ALA A 455 3.41 -13.64 18.13
C ALA A 455 4.20 -14.85 17.63
N MET A 456 5.38 -15.08 18.21
CA MET A 456 6.32 -16.12 17.81
C MET A 456 6.72 -17.00 18.99
N SER A 457 7.11 -18.24 18.68
CA SER A 457 7.82 -19.13 19.60
C SER A 457 8.87 -19.97 18.85
N ILE A 458 9.85 -20.49 19.58
CA ILE A 458 10.85 -21.42 19.05
C ILE A 458 11.26 -22.43 20.12
N ARG A 459 11.46 -23.69 19.70
CA ARG A 459 11.93 -24.79 20.53
C ARG A 459 12.92 -25.66 19.75
N ARG A 460 14.14 -25.84 20.28
CA ARG A 460 15.09 -26.84 19.75
C ARG A 460 14.52 -28.24 19.92
N LEU A 461 14.63 -29.07 18.89
CA LEU A 461 14.17 -30.45 18.87
C LEU A 461 15.27 -31.40 19.38
N PRO A 462 14.95 -32.70 19.63
CA PRO A 462 15.96 -33.68 20.06
C PRO A 462 17.02 -33.97 19.00
N ASP A 463 16.64 -33.88 17.71
CA ASP A 463 17.55 -34.07 16.57
C ASP A 463 18.43 -32.84 16.37
N ASP A 464 19.74 -33.07 16.31
CA ASP A 464 20.70 -32.00 16.54
C ASP A 464 20.66 -30.90 15.46
N ASP A 465 20.81 -29.64 15.90
CA ASP A 465 20.69 -28.40 15.12
C ASP A 465 19.34 -28.16 14.38
N THR A 466 18.24 -28.80 14.81
CA THR A 466 16.87 -28.53 14.33
C THR A 466 15.97 -27.83 15.35
N PHE A 467 15.04 -27.01 14.85
CA PHE A 467 14.16 -26.16 15.65
C PHE A 467 12.72 -26.21 15.13
N GLU A 468 11.76 -26.37 16.03
CA GLU A 468 10.34 -26.10 15.77
C GLU A 468 10.06 -24.62 16.00
N VAL A 469 9.63 -23.93 14.95
CA VAL A 469 9.25 -22.51 14.95
C VAL A 469 7.73 -22.43 14.88
N GLY A 470 7.14 -21.56 15.70
CA GLY A 470 5.72 -21.25 15.66
C GLY A 470 5.47 -19.78 15.37
N VAL A 471 4.58 -19.50 14.42
CA VAL A 471 3.93 -18.19 14.26
C VAL A 471 2.47 -18.33 14.65
N HIS A 472 2.01 -17.46 15.54
CA HIS A 472 0.68 -17.45 16.13
C HIS A 472 0.01 -16.12 15.77
N ILE A 473 -1.12 -16.19 15.08
CA ILE A 473 -1.83 -15.02 14.53
C ILE A 473 -3.20 -14.92 15.19
N ALA A 474 -3.61 -13.69 15.56
CA ALA A 474 -4.88 -13.42 16.22
C ALA A 474 -6.08 -13.98 15.43
N ASP A 475 -6.93 -14.77 16.08
CA ASP A 475 -8.04 -15.47 15.43
C ASP A 475 -9.30 -14.61 15.30
N VAL A 476 -9.19 -13.53 14.52
CA VAL A 476 -10.31 -12.64 14.19
C VAL A 476 -11.50 -13.40 13.59
N SER A 477 -11.25 -14.51 12.88
CA SER A 477 -12.30 -15.40 12.33
C SER A 477 -13.11 -16.18 13.38
N HIS A 478 -12.79 -16.08 14.67
CA HIS A 478 -13.67 -16.52 15.75
C HIS A 478 -14.73 -15.47 16.12
N PHE A 479 -14.41 -14.18 15.94
CA PHE A 479 -15.25 -13.06 16.38
C PHE A 479 -16.06 -12.42 15.24
N ILE A 480 -15.58 -12.52 14.00
CA ILE A 480 -16.29 -12.00 12.82
C ILE A 480 -16.99 -13.15 12.10
N VAL A 481 -18.32 -13.09 12.07
CA VAL A 481 -19.17 -14.05 11.33
C VAL A 481 -19.39 -13.51 9.91
N PRO A 482 -19.16 -14.32 8.85
CA PRO A 482 -19.42 -13.90 7.46
C PRO A 482 -20.86 -13.43 7.24
N GLY A 483 -21.04 -12.32 6.55
CA GLY A 483 -22.34 -11.67 6.30
C GLY A 483 -22.92 -10.88 7.49
N SER A 484 -22.21 -10.80 8.62
CA SER A 484 -22.61 -9.93 9.75
C SER A 484 -22.38 -8.44 9.45
N ALA A 485 -23.04 -7.54 10.18
CA ALA A 485 -22.83 -6.10 10.07
C ALA A 485 -21.35 -5.70 10.29
N LEU A 486 -20.62 -6.42 11.14
CA LEU A 486 -19.19 -6.21 11.37
C LEU A 486 -18.32 -6.68 10.19
N ASP A 487 -18.66 -7.82 9.57
CA ASP A 487 -17.98 -8.30 8.36
C ASP A 487 -18.18 -7.33 7.19
N VAL A 488 -19.41 -6.87 6.94
CA VAL A 488 -19.74 -5.88 5.90
C VAL A 488 -18.99 -4.56 6.13
N GLU A 489 -18.90 -4.07 7.38
CA GLU A 489 -18.17 -2.86 7.70
C GLU A 489 -16.64 -3.03 7.61
N ALA A 490 -16.12 -4.22 7.98
CA ALA A 490 -14.71 -4.56 7.80
C ALA A 490 -14.33 -4.61 6.32
N GLN A 491 -15.15 -5.24 5.46
CA GLN A 491 -14.98 -5.24 4.00
C GLN A 491 -15.03 -3.81 3.42
N ALA A 492 -15.96 -2.98 3.89
CA ALA A 492 -16.08 -1.58 3.46
C ALA A 492 -14.90 -0.69 3.92
N ARG A 493 -14.19 -1.08 4.98
CA ARG A 493 -12.96 -0.42 5.47
C ARG A 493 -11.69 -0.99 4.81
N CYS A 494 -11.64 -2.28 4.52
CA CYS A 494 -10.57 -3.03 3.82
C CYS A 494 -9.17 -3.04 4.48
N THR A 495 -8.75 -1.99 5.19
CA THR A 495 -7.49 -1.93 5.94
C THR A 495 -7.53 -0.88 7.05
N SER A 496 -6.80 -1.07 8.15
CA SER A 496 -6.54 0.02 9.09
C SER A 496 -5.65 1.09 8.44
N VAL A 497 -5.92 2.36 8.73
CA VAL A 497 -5.22 3.51 8.15
C VAL A 497 -4.36 4.19 9.21
N TYR A 498 -3.04 4.20 9.02
CA TYR A 498 -2.08 4.74 9.98
C TYR A 498 -1.63 6.15 9.57
N PHE A 499 -1.92 7.13 10.43
CA PHE A 499 -1.35 8.47 10.36
C PHE A 499 -0.19 8.62 11.34
N VAL A 500 0.41 9.81 11.39
CA VAL A 500 1.52 10.12 12.29
C VAL A 500 1.06 10.21 13.74
N ASN A 501 -0.13 10.79 13.98
CA ASN A 501 -0.69 11.06 15.30
C ASN A 501 -1.80 10.08 15.73
N GLN A 502 -2.37 9.30 14.81
CA GLN A 502 -3.48 8.39 15.11
C GLN A 502 -3.58 7.20 14.13
N VAL A 503 -4.38 6.20 14.50
CA VAL A 503 -4.76 5.08 13.63
C VAL A 503 -6.28 5.05 13.54
N LEU A 504 -6.80 4.98 12.31
CA LEU A 504 -8.23 4.74 12.06
C LEU A 504 -8.42 3.25 11.75
N PRO A 505 -9.03 2.45 12.64
CA PRO A 505 -8.98 1.00 12.55
C PRO A 505 -10.01 0.44 11.57
N MET A 506 -9.68 -0.72 10.99
CA MET A 506 -10.62 -1.57 10.26
C MET A 506 -11.67 -2.17 11.19
N LEU A 507 -11.26 -2.58 12.40
CA LEU A 507 -12.10 -3.27 13.37
C LEU A 507 -12.34 -2.43 14.65
N PRO A 508 -13.42 -2.71 15.40
CA PRO A 508 -13.65 -2.14 16.73
C PRO A 508 -12.48 -2.41 17.69
N ARG A 509 -12.04 -1.37 18.42
CA ARG A 509 -10.86 -1.42 19.32
C ARG A 509 -10.85 -2.58 20.30
N VAL A 510 -12.02 -3.04 20.76
CA VAL A 510 -12.14 -4.21 21.67
C VAL A 510 -11.52 -5.47 21.06
N LEU A 511 -11.66 -5.69 19.74
CA LEU A 511 -11.01 -6.81 19.04
C LEU A 511 -9.52 -6.57 18.87
N CYS A 512 -9.13 -5.34 18.52
CA CYS A 512 -7.74 -4.99 18.23
C CYS A 512 -6.84 -5.02 19.47
N GLU A 513 -7.35 -4.59 20.63
CA GLU A 513 -6.55 -4.24 21.81
C GLU A 513 -6.72 -5.20 22.99
N GLN A 514 -7.76 -6.07 23.00
CA GLN A 514 -8.19 -6.76 24.22
C GLN A 514 -8.52 -8.26 24.08
N LEU A 515 -8.72 -8.81 22.87
CA LEU A 515 -9.30 -10.16 22.68
C LEU A 515 -8.34 -11.19 22.03
N CYS A 516 -7.06 -10.85 21.87
CA CYS A 516 -6.07 -11.59 21.05
C CYS A 516 -5.55 -12.94 21.63
N SER A 517 -6.19 -13.52 22.66
CA SER A 517 -5.71 -14.81 23.24
C SER A 517 -6.04 -16.03 22.37
N LEU A 518 -7.11 -15.95 21.57
CA LEU A 518 -7.46 -16.98 20.59
C LEU A 518 -6.66 -16.77 19.30
N ASN A 519 -6.01 -17.83 18.82
CA ASN A 519 -5.07 -17.73 17.70
C ASN A 519 -5.29 -18.84 16.65
N ALA A 520 -4.82 -18.57 15.44
CA ALA A 520 -4.51 -19.57 14.42
C ALA A 520 -2.99 -19.64 14.31
N SER A 521 -2.42 -20.85 14.32
CA SER A 521 -0.95 -21.00 14.29
C SER A 521 -0.49 -21.88 13.15
N VAL A 522 0.68 -21.52 12.64
CA VAL A 522 1.47 -22.32 11.69
C VAL A 522 2.75 -22.71 12.42
N LEU A 523 3.03 -24.01 12.52
CA LEU A 523 4.22 -24.56 13.15
C LEU A 523 5.00 -25.38 12.11
N TRP A 524 6.31 -25.22 12.04
CA TRP A 524 7.16 -25.93 11.08
C TRP A 524 8.58 -26.10 11.62
N HIS A 525 9.36 -27.00 11.02
CA HIS A 525 10.72 -27.29 11.45
C HIS A 525 11.77 -26.64 10.53
N MET A 526 12.79 -26.04 11.14
CA MET A 526 13.88 -25.32 10.47
C MET A 526 15.25 -25.79 10.95
N ARG A 527 16.25 -25.58 10.10
CA ARG A 527 17.67 -25.72 10.44
C ARG A 527 18.26 -24.36 10.81
N LYS A 528 19.40 -24.36 11.51
CA LYS A 528 20.08 -23.12 11.94
C LYS A 528 20.53 -22.21 10.78
N ASP A 529 20.73 -22.78 9.58
CA ASP A 529 21.10 -22.04 8.37
C ASP A 529 19.95 -21.24 7.71
N GLY A 530 18.72 -21.36 8.22
CA GLY A 530 17.53 -20.69 7.69
C GLY A 530 16.71 -21.49 6.67
N THR A 531 17.13 -22.72 6.33
CA THR A 531 16.38 -23.66 5.49
C THR A 531 15.26 -24.37 6.26
N MET A 532 14.31 -24.94 5.53
CA MET A 532 13.27 -25.80 6.09
C MET A 532 13.73 -27.25 6.14
N VAL A 533 13.25 -28.01 7.13
CA VAL A 533 13.41 -29.47 7.12
C VAL A 533 12.36 -30.05 6.16
N ALA A 534 12.79 -30.45 4.95
CA ALA A 534 11.89 -30.76 3.84
C ALA A 534 10.84 -31.84 4.16
N ASP A 535 11.25 -32.92 4.82
CA ASP A 535 10.39 -34.06 5.18
C ASP A 535 9.59 -33.86 6.48
N ALA A 536 9.76 -32.72 7.17
CA ALA A 536 9.07 -32.45 8.42
C ALA A 536 7.63 -31.94 8.19
N PRO A 537 6.65 -32.41 8.99
CA PRO A 537 5.27 -31.99 8.84
C PRO A 537 5.08 -30.53 9.24
N ILE A 538 4.40 -29.77 8.37
CA ILE A 538 3.91 -28.42 8.67
C ILE A 538 2.54 -28.55 9.31
N TRP A 539 2.37 -27.99 10.52
CA TRP A 539 1.11 -28.04 11.25
C TRP A 539 0.37 -26.70 11.15
N PHE A 540 -0.88 -26.74 10.72
CA PHE A 540 -1.80 -25.61 10.71
C PHE A 540 -2.97 -25.91 11.65
N GLY A 541 -3.39 -24.96 12.48
CA GLY A 541 -4.58 -25.16 13.30
C GLY A 541 -4.92 -24.01 14.25
N LYS A 542 -6.14 -24.06 14.82
CA LYS A 542 -6.58 -23.11 15.84
C LYS A 542 -6.02 -23.48 17.21
N THR A 543 -5.49 -22.49 17.91
CA THR A 543 -4.71 -22.61 19.15
C THR A 543 -5.19 -21.62 20.20
N ILE A 544 -4.70 -21.83 21.43
CA ILE A 544 -4.77 -20.86 22.52
C ILE A 544 -3.34 -20.61 22.98
N ILE A 545 -2.95 -19.34 23.10
CA ILE A 545 -1.65 -18.94 23.61
C ILE A 545 -1.82 -18.08 24.87
N ARG A 546 -0.71 -17.88 25.58
CA ARG A 546 -0.56 -16.83 26.59
C ARG A 546 0.78 -16.18 26.32
N SER A 547 0.79 -15.01 25.68
CA SER A 547 2.03 -14.28 25.42
C SER A 547 2.71 -13.95 26.75
N CYS A 548 3.94 -14.40 26.95
CA CYS A 548 4.67 -14.16 28.20
C CYS A 548 5.17 -12.72 28.30
N CYS A 549 5.36 -12.03 27.17
CA CYS A 549 5.70 -10.61 27.11
C CYS A 549 5.44 -10.00 25.72
N GLN A 550 5.15 -8.70 25.69
CA GLN A 550 5.28 -7.85 24.50
C GLN A 550 6.67 -7.20 24.53
N LEU A 551 7.45 -7.33 23.45
CA LEU A 551 8.73 -6.63 23.26
C LEU A 551 8.56 -5.53 22.22
N ASP A 552 9.34 -4.45 22.34
CA ASP A 552 9.53 -3.52 21.22
C ASP A 552 10.80 -3.85 20.42
N TYR A 553 10.87 -3.40 19.16
CA TYR A 553 12.02 -3.62 18.29
C TYR A 553 13.36 -3.10 18.86
N ALA A 554 13.35 -2.14 19.77
CA ALA A 554 14.57 -1.63 20.39
C ALA A 554 15.10 -2.60 21.46
N THR A 555 14.22 -3.05 22.35
CA THR A 555 14.48 -4.09 23.36
C THR A 555 14.90 -5.38 22.69
N ALA A 556 14.18 -5.82 21.65
CA ALA A 556 14.54 -7.01 20.88
C ALA A 556 15.92 -6.91 20.22
N GLN A 557 16.31 -5.74 19.70
CA GLN A 557 17.67 -5.57 19.17
C GLN A 557 18.72 -5.68 20.29
N LEU A 558 18.50 -5.09 21.46
CA LEU A 558 19.42 -5.23 22.60
C LEU A 558 19.59 -6.70 23.04
N LEU A 559 18.55 -7.53 22.90
CA LEU A 559 18.62 -8.97 23.18
C LEU A 559 19.41 -9.75 22.10
N LEU A 560 19.43 -9.28 20.85
CA LEU A 560 20.29 -9.82 19.78
C LEU A 560 21.75 -9.41 20.00
N ASP A 561 22.00 -8.12 20.27
CA ASP A 561 23.33 -7.53 20.42
C ASP A 561 24.07 -8.03 21.68
N SER A 562 23.34 -8.26 22.77
CA SER A 562 23.91 -8.52 24.10
C SER A 562 23.89 -10.00 24.46
N SER A 563 24.96 -10.51 25.09
CA SER A 563 25.01 -11.86 25.66
C SER A 563 24.25 -11.97 27.00
N THR A 564 24.22 -10.90 27.79
CA THR A 564 23.52 -10.79 29.08
C THR A 564 22.15 -10.12 28.96
N THR A 565 21.27 -10.32 29.96
CA THR A 565 19.89 -9.79 29.97
C THR A 565 19.50 -9.04 31.24
N HIS A 566 20.38 -8.96 32.25
CA HIS A 566 20.04 -8.40 33.55
C HIS A 566 19.80 -6.88 33.48
N ASP A 567 20.70 -6.17 32.80
CA ASP A 567 20.72 -4.71 32.74
C ASP A 567 19.76 -4.12 31.69
N ILE A 568 19.15 -4.98 30.86
CA ILE A 568 18.19 -4.57 29.84
C ILE A 568 16.84 -4.30 30.51
N ALA A 569 16.43 -3.04 30.53
CA ALA A 569 15.06 -2.63 30.87
C ALA A 569 14.07 -3.19 29.82
N TRP A 570 12.92 -3.70 30.27
CA TRP A 570 11.88 -4.28 29.40
C TRP A 570 10.60 -3.45 29.54
N PRO A 571 9.78 -3.28 28.47
CA PRO A 571 8.52 -2.53 28.55
C PRO A 571 7.56 -3.07 29.62
N GLN A 572 7.53 -4.39 29.79
CA GLN A 572 6.81 -5.09 30.86
C GLN A 572 7.64 -6.31 31.34
N PRO A 573 7.49 -6.74 32.60
CA PRO A 573 8.12 -7.97 33.09
C PRO A 573 7.48 -9.22 32.44
N PRO A 574 8.26 -10.29 32.17
CA PRO A 574 7.71 -11.57 31.76
C PRO A 574 6.67 -12.14 32.74
N THR A 575 5.63 -12.76 32.18
CA THR A 575 4.56 -13.44 32.91
C THR A 575 4.66 -14.97 32.76
N GLY A 576 3.70 -15.73 33.31
CA GLY A 576 3.59 -17.19 33.11
C GLY A 576 4.71 -18.06 33.71
N GLY A 577 5.68 -17.47 34.42
CA GLY A 577 6.86 -18.17 34.94
C GLY A 577 8.05 -18.21 33.97
N HIS A 578 7.93 -17.61 32.77
CA HIS A 578 9.03 -17.53 31.82
C HIS A 578 10.08 -16.50 32.28
N SER A 579 11.36 -16.81 32.16
CA SER A 579 12.45 -15.89 32.54
C SER A 579 12.88 -14.98 31.39
N LYS A 580 13.44 -13.79 31.71
CA LYS A 580 14.10 -12.93 30.71
C LYS A 580 15.15 -13.69 29.89
N GLN A 581 15.93 -14.56 30.52
CA GLN A 581 17.02 -15.31 29.88
C GLN A 581 16.50 -16.39 28.92
N SER A 582 15.40 -17.09 29.25
CA SER A 582 14.76 -18.05 28.34
C SER A 582 14.18 -17.36 27.11
N ILE A 583 13.49 -16.24 27.29
CA ILE A 583 12.92 -15.46 26.17
C ILE A 583 14.03 -14.87 25.29
N ALA A 584 15.09 -14.32 25.89
CA ALA A 584 16.25 -13.82 25.15
C ALA A 584 16.97 -14.92 24.35
N THR A 585 16.99 -16.15 24.87
CA THR A 585 17.52 -17.32 24.14
C THR A 585 16.66 -17.62 22.91
N CYS A 586 15.33 -17.60 23.03
CA CYS A 586 14.41 -17.73 21.91
C CYS A 586 14.58 -16.60 20.88
N VAL A 587 14.69 -15.33 21.32
CA VAL A 587 14.91 -14.17 20.43
C VAL A 587 16.21 -14.32 19.62
N ARG A 588 17.31 -14.73 20.25
CA ARG A 588 18.59 -14.96 19.55
C ARG A 588 18.52 -16.14 18.56
N GLN A 589 17.86 -17.24 18.92
CA GLN A 589 17.68 -18.38 18.03
C GLN A 589 16.84 -18.03 16.79
N LEU A 590 15.75 -17.27 16.98
CA LEU A 590 14.97 -16.71 15.87
C LEU A 590 15.82 -15.73 15.03
N GLY A 591 16.63 -14.88 15.66
CA GLY A 591 17.52 -13.93 14.98
C GLY A 591 18.58 -14.59 14.10
N ASP A 592 19.31 -15.58 14.64
CA ASP A 592 20.28 -16.40 13.90
C ASP A 592 19.66 -16.98 12.62
N ILE A 593 18.54 -17.69 12.78
CA ILE A 593 17.81 -18.38 11.70
C ILE A 593 17.28 -17.38 10.67
N ALA A 594 16.69 -16.27 11.11
CA ALA A 594 16.18 -15.23 10.21
C ALA A 594 17.31 -14.54 9.43
N MET A 595 18.44 -14.19 10.08
CA MET A 595 19.53 -13.53 9.37
C MET A 595 20.24 -14.48 8.39
N ALA A 596 20.32 -15.77 8.70
CA ALA A 596 20.79 -16.78 7.76
C ALA A 596 19.81 -16.94 6.57
N ARG A 597 18.51 -17.10 6.85
CA ARG A 597 17.42 -17.15 5.85
C ARG A 597 17.42 -15.94 4.92
N ARG A 598 17.55 -14.73 5.47
CA ARG A 598 17.59 -13.47 4.71
C ARG A 598 18.75 -13.44 3.73
N ARG A 599 19.96 -13.83 4.17
CA ARG A 599 21.14 -13.89 3.31
C ARG A 599 20.91 -14.82 2.11
N GLN A 600 20.34 -16.01 2.34
CA GLN A 600 19.98 -16.93 1.26
C GLN A 600 18.93 -16.32 0.32
N ARG A 601 17.82 -15.80 0.86
CA ARG A 601 16.72 -15.19 0.08
C ARG A 601 17.22 -14.12 -0.90
N PHE A 602 18.10 -13.23 -0.44
CA PHE A 602 18.70 -12.18 -1.27
C PHE A 602 19.78 -12.68 -2.23
N ALA A 603 20.54 -13.73 -1.88
CA ALA A 603 21.45 -14.40 -2.82
C ALA A 603 20.68 -15.10 -3.97
N THR A 604 19.54 -15.71 -3.67
CA THR A 604 18.62 -16.32 -4.65
C THR A 604 17.79 -15.32 -5.47
N GLY A 605 18.10 -14.02 -5.40
CA GLY A 605 17.54 -13.00 -6.30
C GLY A 605 16.28 -12.27 -5.81
N ALA A 606 15.92 -12.34 -4.52
CA ALA A 606 14.94 -11.39 -3.97
C ALA A 606 15.46 -9.94 -4.04
N VAL A 607 14.54 -8.98 -4.17
CA VAL A 607 14.83 -7.57 -4.43
C VAL A 607 14.16 -6.67 -3.40
N GLN A 608 14.93 -5.77 -2.78
CA GLN A 608 14.40 -4.75 -1.88
C GLN A 608 14.86 -3.36 -2.34
N LEU A 609 13.90 -2.50 -2.67
CA LEU A 609 14.11 -1.08 -2.97
C LEU A 609 13.43 -0.24 -1.87
N PRO A 610 13.98 -0.23 -0.65
CA PRO A 610 13.36 0.49 0.46
C PRO A 610 13.40 2.00 0.18
N ARG A 611 12.32 2.69 0.53
CA ARG A 611 12.29 4.16 0.60
C ARG A 611 12.52 4.57 2.05
N PRO A 612 13.30 5.64 2.33
CA PRO A 612 13.37 6.24 3.66
C PRO A 612 11.97 6.48 4.25
N LYS A 613 11.69 5.87 5.40
CA LYS A 613 10.46 6.12 6.17
C LYS A 613 10.78 7.17 7.23
N LEU A 614 9.95 8.20 7.34
CA LEU A 614 10.10 9.22 8.37
C LEU A 614 9.36 8.82 9.65
N SER A 615 9.94 9.16 10.78
CA SER A 615 9.34 9.09 12.11
C SER A 615 9.27 10.49 12.68
N PHE A 616 8.20 10.83 13.39
CA PHE A 616 8.01 12.15 13.97
C PHE A 616 7.96 12.08 15.49
N GLN A 617 8.42 13.13 16.14
CA GLN A 617 8.23 13.39 17.56
C GLN A 617 7.09 14.39 17.66
N LEU A 618 6.07 14.07 18.47
CA LEU A 618 4.89 14.91 18.67
C LEU A 618 4.88 15.51 20.08
N ASP A 619 4.24 16.67 20.23
CA ASP A 619 3.84 17.19 21.53
C ASP A 619 2.49 16.59 22.01
N ASN A 620 2.04 17.00 23.20
CA ASN A 620 0.81 16.52 23.82
C ASN A 620 -0.46 16.89 23.02
N ASP A 621 -0.38 17.94 22.20
CA ASP A 621 -1.46 18.41 21.33
C ASP A 621 -1.40 17.73 19.94
N GLY A 622 -0.45 16.81 19.74
CA GLY A 622 -0.28 16.01 18.52
C GLY A 622 0.49 16.70 17.39
N ASN A 623 1.11 17.86 17.63
CA ASN A 623 1.84 18.62 16.62
C ASN A 623 3.29 18.10 16.47
N PRO A 624 3.86 18.06 15.25
CA PRO A 624 5.21 17.58 15.03
C PRO A 624 6.27 18.60 15.49
N VAL A 625 6.97 18.26 16.57
CA VAL A 625 8.10 19.04 17.13
C VAL A 625 9.46 18.57 16.64
N GLY A 626 9.55 17.36 16.06
CA GLY A 626 10.78 16.79 15.54
C GLY A 626 10.55 15.70 14.49
N MET A 627 11.59 15.37 13.72
CA MET A 627 11.53 14.36 12.66
C MET A 627 12.88 13.65 12.51
N THR A 628 12.86 12.33 12.35
CA THR A 628 14.03 11.48 12.05
C THR A 628 13.71 10.50 10.92
N GLU A 629 14.72 9.83 10.36
CA GLU A 629 14.47 8.58 9.65
C GLU A 629 14.09 7.48 10.65
N TYR A 630 13.25 6.53 10.24
CA TYR A 630 12.88 5.34 11.01
C TYR A 630 13.92 4.23 10.75
N PRO A 631 14.75 3.86 11.75
CA PRO A 631 15.83 2.90 11.53
C PRO A 631 15.28 1.47 11.43
N LEU A 632 15.52 0.81 10.31
CA LEU A 632 15.33 -0.64 10.17
C LEU A 632 16.53 -1.38 10.79
N ARG A 633 16.26 -2.34 11.66
CA ARG A 633 17.23 -3.11 12.44
C ARG A 633 17.07 -4.61 12.20
N GLU A 634 17.99 -5.44 12.69
CA GLU A 634 17.89 -6.89 12.58
C GLU A 634 16.64 -7.44 13.30
N SER A 635 16.21 -6.82 14.40
CA SER A 635 14.95 -7.14 15.07
C SER A 635 13.69 -6.91 14.19
N ASN A 636 13.71 -5.96 13.24
CA ASN A 636 12.64 -5.82 12.25
C ASN A 636 12.70 -6.93 11.20
N TYR A 637 13.90 -7.26 10.73
CA TYR A 637 14.12 -8.30 9.72
C TYR A 637 13.85 -9.71 10.27
N LEU A 638 14.06 -9.95 11.56
CA LEU A 638 13.67 -11.16 12.28
C LEU A 638 12.18 -11.43 12.07
N VAL A 639 11.32 -10.46 12.39
CA VAL A 639 9.86 -10.59 12.18
C VAL A 639 9.54 -10.69 10.68
N GLU A 640 10.20 -9.91 9.81
CA GLU A 640 9.99 -9.97 8.35
C GLU A 640 10.13 -11.39 7.80
N GLU A 641 11.22 -12.11 8.10
CA GLU A 641 11.45 -13.44 7.51
C GLU A 641 10.44 -14.51 7.98
N PHE A 642 10.03 -14.51 9.25
CA PHE A 642 9.05 -15.49 9.75
C PHE A 642 7.63 -15.17 9.28
N MET A 643 7.26 -13.89 9.18
CA MET A 643 5.97 -13.51 8.61
C MET A 643 5.93 -13.78 7.10
N LEU A 644 7.00 -13.53 6.35
CA LEU A 644 7.11 -13.94 4.94
C LEU A 644 6.91 -15.46 4.78
N LEU A 645 7.52 -16.27 5.65
CA LEU A 645 7.38 -17.72 5.60
C LEU A 645 5.96 -18.19 5.98
N ALA A 646 5.39 -17.70 7.08
CA ALA A 646 4.01 -18.05 7.47
C ALA A 646 2.99 -17.68 6.38
N ASN A 647 3.11 -16.51 5.76
CA ASN A 647 2.27 -16.08 4.64
C ASN A 647 2.46 -16.99 3.40
N TYR A 648 3.69 -17.39 3.08
CA TYR A 648 3.96 -18.32 1.97
C TYR A 648 3.37 -19.73 2.24
N LEU A 649 3.53 -20.26 3.44
CA LEU A 649 2.99 -21.58 3.81
C LEU A 649 1.47 -21.60 3.83
N VAL A 650 0.80 -20.51 4.20
CA VAL A 650 -0.66 -20.40 4.08
C VAL A 650 -1.11 -20.28 2.63
N ALA A 651 -0.38 -19.56 1.77
CA ALA A 651 -0.65 -19.58 0.32
C ALA A 651 -0.56 -21.00 -0.26
N GLN A 652 0.46 -21.76 0.12
CA GLN A 652 0.63 -23.17 -0.24
C GLN A 652 -0.55 -24.04 0.25
N GLN A 653 -0.94 -23.89 1.53
CA GLN A 653 -2.06 -24.63 2.12
C GLN A 653 -3.40 -24.33 1.43
N LEU A 654 -3.65 -23.08 1.04
CA LEU A 654 -4.84 -22.69 0.27
C LEU A 654 -4.87 -23.37 -1.11
N LEU A 655 -3.73 -23.47 -1.79
CA LEU A 655 -3.61 -24.10 -3.10
C LEU A 655 -3.73 -25.63 -3.06
N GLN A 656 -3.21 -26.29 -2.01
CA GLN A 656 -3.30 -27.75 -1.84
C GLN A 656 -4.64 -28.21 -1.29
N HIS A 657 -5.21 -27.48 -0.33
CA HIS A 657 -6.31 -27.94 0.52
C HIS A 657 -7.44 -26.92 0.75
N GLY A 658 -7.29 -25.68 0.29
CA GLY A 658 -8.32 -24.64 0.42
C GLY A 658 -9.52 -24.80 -0.53
N PRO A 659 -10.47 -23.85 -0.53
CA PRO A 659 -11.57 -23.82 -1.49
C PRO A 659 -11.06 -23.69 -2.95
N PRO A 660 -11.93 -23.88 -3.97
CA PRO A 660 -11.54 -23.71 -5.38
C PRO A 660 -10.96 -22.32 -5.70
N CYS A 661 -11.45 -21.28 -5.02
CA CYS A 661 -11.00 -19.89 -5.12
C CYS A 661 -9.98 -19.57 -4.02
N ALA A 662 -8.68 -19.55 -4.34
CA ALA A 662 -7.63 -19.18 -3.40
C ALA A 662 -7.31 -17.67 -3.48
N LEU A 663 -7.45 -16.93 -2.37
CA LEU A 663 -7.01 -15.53 -2.28
C LEU A 663 -5.49 -15.46 -2.11
N LEU A 664 -4.82 -14.91 -3.11
CA LEU A 664 -3.37 -14.72 -3.17
C LEU A 664 -3.01 -13.24 -3.34
N ARG A 665 -1.71 -12.94 -3.31
CA ARG A 665 -1.14 -11.63 -3.61
C ARG A 665 0.04 -11.74 -4.55
N SER A 666 -0.12 -11.29 -5.79
CA SER A 666 0.92 -11.29 -6.82
C SER A 666 1.70 -9.98 -6.84
N HIS A 667 2.82 -9.97 -7.56
CA HIS A 667 3.56 -8.76 -7.90
C HIS A 667 4.22 -8.98 -9.25
N SER A 668 3.65 -8.36 -10.28
CA SER A 668 4.15 -8.41 -11.66
C SER A 668 5.58 -7.87 -11.78
N PRO A 669 6.36 -8.34 -12.78
CA PRO A 669 7.65 -7.74 -13.09
C PRO A 669 7.49 -6.26 -13.54
N PRO A 670 8.56 -5.44 -13.43
CA PRO A 670 8.60 -4.09 -13.97
C PRO A 670 8.20 -4.00 -15.44
N ASP A 671 7.58 -2.87 -15.82
CA ASP A 671 7.32 -2.53 -17.21
C ASP A 671 8.67 -2.39 -17.96
N GLU A 672 8.92 -3.24 -18.96
CA GLU A 672 10.20 -3.29 -19.69
C GLU A 672 10.59 -1.95 -20.31
N THR A 673 9.61 -1.17 -20.80
CA THR A 673 9.86 0.15 -21.39
C THR A 673 10.22 1.18 -20.30
N LYS A 674 9.49 1.22 -19.19
CA LYS A 674 9.82 2.11 -18.06
C LYS A 674 11.15 1.72 -17.43
N TRP A 675 11.45 0.42 -17.35
CA TRP A 675 12.70 -0.13 -16.81
C TRP A 675 13.90 0.22 -17.69
N GLY A 676 13.84 -0.02 -19.01
CA GLY A 676 14.88 0.38 -19.95
C GLY A 676 15.14 1.89 -19.97
N ASN A 677 14.09 2.72 -19.79
CA ASN A 677 14.24 4.16 -19.61
C ASN A 677 14.92 4.54 -18.28
N ALA A 678 14.65 3.80 -17.19
CA ALA A 678 15.31 3.99 -15.90
C ALA A 678 16.81 3.64 -15.97
N LEU A 679 17.18 2.51 -16.59
CA LEU A 679 18.59 2.18 -16.85
C LEU A 679 19.27 3.23 -17.74
N SER A 680 18.58 3.69 -18.79
CA SER A 680 19.06 4.79 -19.67
C SER A 680 19.14 6.16 -18.98
N GLN A 681 18.61 6.31 -17.77
CA GLN A 681 18.78 7.48 -16.91
C GLN A 681 19.98 7.29 -15.96
N LEU A 682 20.16 6.08 -15.41
CA LEU A 682 21.28 5.72 -14.54
C LEU A 682 22.64 5.74 -15.27
N ASP A 683 22.67 5.24 -16.50
CA ASP A 683 23.86 5.25 -17.36
C ASP A 683 24.43 6.67 -17.53
N LYS A 684 23.55 7.65 -17.76
CA LYS A 684 23.88 9.10 -17.85
C LYS A 684 24.32 9.72 -16.52
N MET A 685 24.15 9.02 -15.40
CA MET A 685 24.65 9.39 -14.06
C MET A 685 25.96 8.64 -13.72
N GLY A 686 26.55 7.92 -14.68
CA GLY A 686 27.71 7.05 -14.46
C GLY A 686 27.38 5.86 -13.55
N VAL A 687 26.16 5.32 -13.66
CA VAL A 687 25.70 4.12 -12.96
C VAL A 687 25.30 3.08 -14.00
N HIS A 688 26.27 2.30 -14.46
CA HIS A 688 26.07 1.29 -15.51
C HIS A 688 25.49 0.02 -14.90
N LEU A 689 24.18 -0.17 -15.07
CA LEU A 689 23.41 -1.35 -14.64
C LEU A 689 22.73 -1.98 -15.86
N THR A 690 22.83 -3.30 -16.01
CA THR A 690 22.21 -4.06 -17.12
C THR A 690 21.13 -5.02 -16.61
N ASN A 691 20.25 -5.48 -17.51
CA ASN A 691 19.19 -6.44 -17.20
C ASN A 691 19.72 -7.82 -16.76
N GLN A 692 21.01 -8.10 -16.96
CA GLN A 692 21.65 -9.40 -16.68
C GLN A 692 22.39 -9.42 -15.33
N GLN A 693 22.35 -8.33 -14.55
CA GLN A 693 22.99 -8.26 -13.23
C GLN A 693 21.98 -8.47 -12.09
N HIS A 694 22.33 -9.31 -11.11
CA HIS A 694 21.56 -9.42 -9.88
C HIS A 694 21.59 -8.08 -9.13
N LEU A 695 20.41 -7.50 -8.90
CA LEU A 695 20.30 -6.13 -8.41
C LEU A 695 20.84 -5.95 -6.98
N THR A 696 20.67 -6.94 -6.10
CA THR A 696 21.07 -6.85 -4.70
C THR A 696 22.60 -6.72 -4.50
N PRO A 697 23.47 -7.60 -5.06
CA PRO A 697 24.92 -7.41 -4.96
C PRO A 697 25.41 -6.15 -5.67
N PHE A 698 24.78 -5.75 -6.78
CA PHE A 698 25.08 -4.47 -7.45
C PHE A 698 24.82 -3.26 -6.53
N LEU A 699 23.68 -3.22 -5.84
CA LEU A 699 23.36 -2.14 -4.91
C LEU A 699 24.31 -2.14 -3.70
N ALA A 700 24.70 -3.31 -3.18
CA ALA A 700 25.68 -3.43 -2.09
C ALA A 700 27.13 -3.09 -2.52
N GLN A 701 27.45 -3.16 -3.81
CA GLN A 701 28.70 -2.62 -4.37
C GLN A 701 28.61 -1.10 -4.51
N LEU A 702 27.54 -0.59 -5.13
CA LEU A 702 27.28 0.84 -5.31
C LEU A 702 27.30 1.63 -3.99
N GLU A 703 26.76 1.06 -2.91
CA GLU A 703 26.78 1.66 -1.58
C GLU A 703 28.21 1.86 -1.05
N ARG A 704 29.08 0.86 -1.22
CA ARG A 704 30.50 0.91 -0.79
C ARG A 704 31.33 1.86 -1.65
N GLU A 705 31.02 1.97 -2.94
CA GLU A 705 31.80 2.78 -3.90
C GLU A 705 31.35 4.24 -3.98
N ARG A 706 30.05 4.52 -3.82
CA ARG A 706 29.45 5.84 -4.08
C ARG A 706 28.59 6.38 -2.92
N GLY A 707 28.46 5.62 -1.83
CA GLY A 707 27.80 6.03 -0.60
C GLY A 707 26.26 5.98 -0.62
N PRO A 708 25.62 6.13 0.55
CA PRO A 708 24.19 5.90 0.73
C PRO A 708 23.30 6.90 -0.04
N VAL A 709 23.76 8.14 -0.27
CA VAL A 709 22.99 9.16 -1.01
C VAL A 709 22.82 8.77 -2.48
N VAL A 710 23.89 8.25 -3.11
CA VAL A 710 23.82 7.76 -4.50
C VAL A 710 22.97 6.50 -4.56
N LEU A 711 23.15 5.57 -3.62
CA LEU A 711 22.31 4.38 -3.50
C LEU A 711 20.82 4.71 -3.41
N GLN A 712 20.40 5.63 -2.54
CA GLN A 712 19.00 6.01 -2.40
C GLN A 712 18.45 6.71 -3.65
N THR A 713 19.29 7.48 -4.35
CA THR A 713 18.95 8.07 -5.66
C THR A 713 18.69 6.97 -6.70
N VAL A 714 19.55 5.95 -6.76
CA VAL A 714 19.39 4.80 -7.66
C VAL A 714 18.17 3.96 -7.30
N ARG A 715 17.96 3.65 -6.01
CA ARG A 715 16.72 3.00 -5.52
C ARG A 715 15.47 3.76 -5.95
N HIS A 716 15.45 5.09 -5.79
CA HIS A 716 14.32 5.93 -6.22
C HIS A 716 14.06 5.87 -7.73
N VAL A 717 15.10 5.86 -8.57
CA VAL A 717 14.96 5.71 -10.03
C VAL A 717 14.42 4.32 -10.39
N LEU A 718 14.99 3.25 -9.82
CA LEU A 718 14.58 1.86 -10.08
C LEU A 718 13.22 1.48 -9.50
N THR A 719 12.69 2.23 -8.51
CA THR A 719 11.35 1.98 -7.97
C THR A 719 10.23 2.47 -8.90
N LYS A 720 10.47 3.50 -9.72
CA LYS A 720 9.45 4.06 -10.64
C LYS A 720 8.88 3.09 -11.70
N PRO A 721 9.68 2.17 -12.29
CA PRO A 721 9.17 1.16 -13.22
C PRO A 721 8.56 -0.09 -12.54
N MET A 722 8.67 -0.26 -11.22
CA MET A 722 8.07 -1.39 -10.50
C MET A 722 6.55 -1.37 -10.64
N ALA A 723 5.93 -2.56 -10.69
CA ALA A 723 4.49 -2.69 -10.63
C ALA A 723 3.96 -2.45 -9.20
N THR A 724 2.64 -2.33 -9.09
CA THR A 724 1.92 -2.54 -7.82
C THR A 724 1.83 -4.03 -7.51
N ALA A 725 1.77 -4.37 -6.22
CA ALA A 725 1.57 -5.74 -5.74
C ALA A 725 0.13 -5.89 -5.25
N GLU A 726 -0.63 -6.75 -5.93
CA GLU A 726 -2.09 -6.74 -6.01
C GLU A 726 -2.67 -8.05 -5.46
N TYR A 727 -3.87 -7.99 -4.86
CA TYR A 727 -4.59 -9.20 -4.46
C TYR A 727 -5.27 -9.82 -5.69
N VAL A 728 -5.22 -11.15 -5.79
CA VAL A 728 -5.82 -11.91 -6.89
C VAL A 728 -6.53 -13.14 -6.35
N VAL A 729 -7.65 -13.50 -6.95
CA VAL A 729 -8.32 -14.80 -6.70
C VAL A 729 -7.85 -15.77 -7.78
N VAL A 730 -7.37 -16.94 -7.37
CA VAL A 730 -6.99 -18.04 -8.26
C VAL A 730 -8.06 -19.13 -8.18
N GLU A 731 -8.81 -19.29 -9.26
CA GLU A 731 -9.87 -20.29 -9.41
C GLU A 731 -9.29 -21.65 -9.84
N ASP A 732 -9.97 -22.73 -9.43
CA ASP A 732 -9.55 -24.13 -9.55
C ASP A 732 -8.08 -24.40 -9.19
N ARG A 733 -7.50 -23.54 -8.33
CA ARG A 733 -6.08 -23.50 -7.93
C ARG A 733 -5.11 -23.40 -9.12
N HIS A 734 -5.55 -22.94 -10.29
CA HIS A 734 -4.75 -22.91 -11.51
C HIS A 734 -3.68 -21.78 -11.49
N LEU A 735 -2.47 -22.12 -11.06
CA LEU A 735 -1.34 -21.20 -11.08
C LEU A 735 -0.72 -21.03 -12.46
N THR A 736 -0.32 -19.79 -12.76
CA THR A 736 0.50 -19.39 -13.92
C THR A 736 1.59 -18.42 -13.46
N ASP A 737 2.58 -18.11 -14.33
CA ASP A 737 3.63 -17.11 -14.01
C ASP A 737 3.08 -15.72 -13.63
N ARG A 738 1.82 -15.39 -13.97
CA ARG A 738 1.16 -14.13 -13.56
C ARG A 738 0.89 -14.02 -12.06
N HIS A 739 0.84 -15.15 -11.35
CA HIS A 739 0.53 -15.19 -9.91
C HIS A 739 1.78 -15.09 -9.02
N ARG A 740 2.97 -14.99 -9.63
CA ARG A 740 4.26 -14.85 -8.96
C ARG A 740 4.39 -13.52 -8.24
N HIS A 741 5.29 -13.46 -7.27
CA HIS A 741 5.62 -12.23 -6.54
C HIS A 741 7.07 -11.80 -6.79
N PHE A 742 7.29 -11.05 -7.89
CA PHE A 742 8.60 -10.66 -8.45
C PHE A 742 9.64 -10.27 -7.39
N ALA A 743 9.35 -9.24 -6.58
CA ALA A 743 10.33 -8.73 -5.61
C ALA A 743 10.69 -9.69 -4.46
N LEU A 744 9.89 -10.72 -4.19
CA LEU A 744 10.22 -11.77 -3.21
C LEU A 744 10.88 -12.99 -3.85
N ASN A 745 10.91 -13.05 -5.19
CA ASN A 745 11.22 -14.24 -5.99
C ASN A 745 10.42 -15.49 -5.54
N LEU A 746 9.10 -15.35 -5.41
CA LEU A 746 8.20 -16.44 -5.01
C LEU A 746 7.25 -16.87 -6.15
N PRO A 747 6.90 -18.17 -6.25
CA PRO A 747 5.94 -18.69 -7.23
C PRO A 747 4.49 -18.26 -6.92
N TYR A 748 4.17 -18.04 -5.65
CA TYR A 748 2.89 -17.58 -5.10
C TYR A 748 3.13 -16.97 -3.71
N TYR A 749 2.21 -16.14 -3.26
CA TYR A 749 2.25 -15.48 -1.95
C TYR A 749 0.83 -15.05 -1.54
N THR A 750 0.57 -14.75 -0.27
CA THR A 750 -0.71 -14.15 0.18
C THR A 750 -0.49 -13.28 1.43
N HIS A 751 -1.56 -12.73 2.01
CA HIS A 751 -1.53 -12.20 3.37
C HIS A 751 -2.44 -13.04 4.29
N PHE A 752 -1.92 -13.33 5.48
CA PHE A 752 -2.55 -14.07 6.56
C PHE A 752 -2.15 -13.46 7.92
N THR A 753 -0.90 -13.02 8.07
CA THR A 753 -0.31 -12.58 9.35
C THR A 753 -0.73 -11.17 9.78
N SER A 754 -1.92 -10.67 9.42
CA SER A 754 -2.39 -9.34 9.87
C SER A 754 -3.92 -9.12 9.95
N PRO A 755 -4.73 -10.07 10.45
CA PRO A 755 -6.19 -10.05 10.30
C PRO A 755 -6.91 -8.98 11.14
N ILE A 756 -6.24 -8.32 12.10
CA ILE A 756 -6.83 -7.20 12.86
C ILE A 756 -6.96 -5.95 11.97
N ARG A 757 -6.15 -5.87 10.90
CA ARG A 757 -5.94 -4.64 10.12
C ARG A 757 -6.01 -4.80 8.60
N ARG A 758 -6.13 -6.02 8.06
CA ARG A 758 -6.22 -6.35 6.62
C ARG A 758 -6.87 -7.71 6.40
#